data_AF-A0A7V0V9E7-F1
#
_entry.id   AF-A0A7V0V9E7-F1
#
_cell.length_a   1.000
_cell.length_b   1.000
_cell.length_c   1.000
_cell.angle_alpha   90.00
_cell.angle_beta   90.00
_cell.angle_gamma   90.00
#
_symmetry.space_group_name_H-M   'P 1'
#
loop_
_entity.id
_entity.type
_entity.pdbx_description
1 polymer ?
#
loop_
_entity_poly.entity_id
_entity_poly.type
_entity_poly.pdbx_seq_one_letter_code
_entity_poly.pdbx_strand_id
1 'polypeptide(L)'
;SAKQWGANRVIVAGTAMSADETIWGNIEQQLTGKIERFTGQIAPGREAIYALLKDHQPVMILMDEVLEYATKAAGVTVGETTLAEQTIAFMQELTEVAGTLEKICVIITLPSSIIEHYTEKAEKLFQQLQHVAGRVEKIYTPVQEHEITQVIRRRLFSDVDESLANKSIQEFMDYANRETLLPSGVEPSEYRIRFQASYPFLPEVVDVLYHRWGSFSSFQRTRGVLRLLSLVLYSLKDTNVPYITLADFDLSDQEIERELIKHIGNEFDSVIAADIIGSSAGSKTIDRELGKAYQGLKLGTRTATAIFMYSFSGGIEKGAGLGEIKRNGAVLPHPSSVVAEVIEKLKNKLFYLQTQTDKYFFTNQPNINRMLFVKMDNVRVAELTEVEHDLLKKNISGQKFQVYVWPKDSSGIPDDQNLKLIILGEENNLMKDILENKAMTPRVNRNTVIFLVPNEAERPGFQITIRKYLAYNKIFDDEGLNLTEEQRKEIKTEIRKLEDRLYEALRRYYRQIFLPSKLDFREVDLGVPTYGEKQKIDDEVYDKLRLGGEILEIIAPLVVKEKYLKDRDFVSTKQLYAAGLNTPGEIRVASKDAWVKGIEEGVKQGLFGLGELEDGNPRCRFFKEAPSVSFAESEILISDEVCKRQKEALNIEVQTIHESGKAIESVSSIEPSSTAIEQPSSQQVAVKGHEEIELNFEVPTGKAFDVARVLNYLRTKFSKVKVVISAKDGQISEQDYEDKVKEAFKQMGIDIGD
;
A
#
# COMPACT_ATOMS: atom_id res chain seq x y z
N SER A 1 46.01 -40.83 6.18
CA SER A 1 46.13 -41.39 4.82
C SER A 1 46.78 -42.76 4.90
N ALA A 2 46.54 -43.68 3.96
CA ALA A 2 47.15 -45.03 3.98
C ALA A 2 48.70 -45.02 4.09
N LYS A 3 49.35 -43.94 3.64
CA LYS A 3 50.79 -43.70 3.83
C LYS A 3 51.19 -43.53 5.31
N GLN A 4 50.32 -42.96 6.14
CA GLN A 4 50.52 -42.86 7.60
C GLN A 4 50.31 -44.20 8.31
N TRP A 5 49.57 -45.14 7.70
CA TRP A 5 49.33 -46.49 8.24
C TRP A 5 50.33 -47.53 7.73
N GLY A 6 51.27 -47.13 6.85
CA GLY A 6 52.22 -48.07 6.24
C GLY A 6 51.56 -49.15 5.38
N ALA A 7 50.34 -48.92 4.89
CA ALA A 7 49.57 -49.91 4.15
C ALA A 7 49.90 -49.90 2.65
N ASN A 8 50.05 -51.10 2.07
CA ASN A 8 50.09 -51.31 0.64
C ASN A 8 48.76 -50.87 0.04
N ARG A 9 48.81 -50.02 -0.98
CA ARG A 9 47.61 -49.45 -1.61
C ARG A 9 47.38 -50.13 -2.95
N VAL A 10 46.16 -50.61 -3.15
CA VAL A 10 45.68 -51.12 -4.42
C VAL A 10 44.52 -50.25 -4.88
N ILE A 11 44.55 -49.79 -6.13
CA ILE A 11 43.51 -48.93 -6.70
C ILE A 11 42.97 -49.59 -7.96
N VAL A 12 41.69 -49.92 -7.95
CA VAL A 12 40.95 -50.47 -9.08
C VAL A 12 39.97 -49.39 -9.54
N ALA A 13 40.15 -48.87 -10.76
CA ALA A 13 39.26 -47.86 -11.35
C ALA A 13 38.51 -48.47 -12.53
N GLY A 14 37.23 -48.78 -12.34
CA GLY A 14 36.44 -49.53 -13.32
C GLY A 14 36.20 -48.80 -14.66
N THR A 15 36.24 -47.46 -14.66
CA THR A 15 36.25 -46.66 -15.89
C THR A 15 37.49 -46.87 -16.75
N ALA A 16 38.65 -47.00 -16.10
CA ALA A 16 39.96 -47.06 -16.76
C ALA A 16 40.36 -48.47 -17.22
N MET A 17 39.83 -49.50 -16.58
CA MET A 17 40.11 -50.89 -16.95
C MET A 17 39.41 -51.30 -18.25
N SER A 18 40.13 -52.02 -19.09
CA SER A 18 39.57 -52.64 -20.30
C SER A 18 38.91 -53.99 -19.99
N ALA A 19 38.08 -54.48 -20.91
CA ALA A 19 37.31 -55.71 -20.68
C ALA A 19 38.16 -57.00 -20.73
N ASP A 20 39.42 -56.92 -21.16
CA ASP A 20 40.39 -58.02 -21.21
C ASP A 20 41.32 -58.07 -19.98
N GLU A 21 41.35 -57.02 -19.17
CA GLU A 21 42.05 -56.98 -17.88
C GLU A 21 41.16 -57.55 -16.78
N THR A 22 41.73 -58.32 -15.85
CA THR A 22 40.99 -58.85 -14.71
C THR A 22 41.28 -58.07 -13.43
N ILE A 23 40.28 -57.86 -12.59
CA ILE A 23 40.46 -57.17 -11.28
C ILE A 23 41.50 -57.90 -10.44
N TRP A 24 41.45 -59.23 -10.37
CA TRP A 24 42.39 -60.03 -9.59
C TRP A 24 43.83 -59.91 -10.12
N GLY A 25 44.02 -60.00 -11.45
CA GLY A 25 45.34 -59.80 -12.06
C GLY A 25 45.90 -58.41 -11.75
N ASN A 26 45.07 -57.37 -11.83
CA ASN A 26 45.44 -56.01 -11.49
C ASN A 26 45.83 -55.86 -10.00
N ILE A 27 45.11 -56.52 -9.08
CA ILE A 27 45.47 -56.54 -7.65
C ILE A 27 46.82 -57.23 -7.43
N GLU A 28 47.07 -58.40 -8.05
CA GLU A 28 48.36 -59.10 -7.94
C GLU A 28 49.51 -58.23 -8.46
N GLN A 29 49.31 -57.57 -9.60
CA GLN A 29 50.30 -56.68 -10.20
C GLN A 29 50.67 -55.52 -9.28
N GLN A 30 49.68 -54.89 -8.64
CA GLN A 30 49.94 -53.76 -7.74
C GLN A 30 50.62 -54.18 -6.43
N LEU A 31 50.34 -55.39 -5.93
CA LEU A 31 50.96 -55.90 -4.70
C LEU A 31 52.35 -56.49 -4.91
N THR A 32 52.57 -57.18 -6.03
CA THR A 32 53.79 -57.97 -6.27
C THR A 32 54.70 -57.41 -7.38
N GLY A 33 54.19 -56.45 -8.16
CA GLY A 33 54.86 -55.87 -9.34
C GLY A 33 54.67 -56.66 -10.64
N LYS A 34 54.03 -57.83 -10.62
CA LYS A 34 53.83 -58.72 -11.77
C LYS A 34 52.56 -59.56 -11.64
N ILE A 35 52.11 -60.19 -12.72
CA ILE A 35 50.98 -61.14 -12.71
C ILE A 35 51.56 -62.53 -12.98
N GLU A 36 51.53 -63.41 -11.98
CA GLU A 36 52.08 -64.78 -12.09
C GLU A 36 51.05 -65.84 -11.70
N ARG A 37 50.30 -65.64 -10.61
CA ARG A 37 49.30 -66.60 -10.14
C ARG A 37 47.93 -66.30 -10.71
N PHE A 38 47.64 -65.03 -11.04
CA PHE A 38 46.32 -64.51 -11.38
C PHE A 38 46.19 -64.15 -12.88
N THR A 39 46.77 -64.97 -13.76
CA THR A 39 46.88 -64.72 -15.22
C THR A 39 45.64 -65.10 -16.04
N GLY A 40 44.73 -65.92 -15.49
CA GLY A 40 43.55 -66.42 -16.19
C GLY A 40 42.32 -65.50 -16.10
N GLN A 41 41.33 -65.74 -16.96
CA GLN A 41 40.03 -65.05 -16.97
C GLN A 41 38.98 -65.68 -16.03
N ILE A 42 39.37 -66.72 -15.27
CA ILE A 42 38.54 -67.35 -14.23
C ILE A 42 38.97 -66.79 -12.88
N ALA A 43 38.00 -66.48 -12.01
CA ALA A 43 38.28 -65.95 -10.68
C ALA A 43 39.20 -66.90 -9.89
N PRO A 44 40.26 -66.39 -9.23
CA PRO A 44 41.09 -67.19 -8.36
C PRO A 44 40.29 -67.58 -7.11
N GLY A 45 40.49 -68.81 -6.62
CA GLY A 45 39.82 -69.29 -5.41
C GLY A 45 40.26 -68.58 -4.13
N ARG A 46 39.38 -68.58 -3.12
CA ARG A 46 39.61 -68.01 -1.77
C ARG A 46 40.98 -68.27 -1.16
N GLU A 47 41.53 -69.48 -1.24
CA GLU A 47 42.85 -69.81 -0.68
C GLU A 47 43.98 -69.02 -1.33
N ALA A 48 43.90 -68.80 -2.65
CA ALA A 48 44.90 -68.05 -3.40
C ALA A 48 44.80 -66.55 -3.10
N ILE A 49 43.58 -66.02 -2.97
CA ILE A 49 43.34 -64.63 -2.53
C ILE A 49 43.85 -64.44 -1.11
N TYR A 50 43.58 -65.38 -0.20
CA TYR A 50 44.05 -65.35 1.18
C TYR A 50 45.58 -65.32 1.26
N ALA A 51 46.27 -66.21 0.53
CA ALA A 51 47.73 -66.23 0.49
C ALA A 51 48.30 -64.90 -0.01
N LEU A 52 47.77 -64.37 -1.12
CA LEU A 52 48.23 -63.09 -1.67
C LEU A 52 48.06 -61.95 -0.66
N LEU A 53 46.88 -61.79 -0.06
CA LEU A 53 46.61 -60.68 0.86
C LEU A 53 47.35 -60.83 2.19
N LYS A 54 47.51 -62.06 2.70
CA LYS A 54 48.24 -62.34 3.94
C LYS A 54 49.71 -61.96 3.85
N ASP A 55 50.36 -62.29 2.73
CA ASP A 55 51.79 -62.03 2.54
C ASP A 55 52.11 -60.52 2.40
N HIS A 56 51.09 -59.69 2.12
CA HIS A 56 51.26 -58.26 1.85
C HIS A 56 50.56 -57.35 2.87
N GLN A 57 50.12 -57.87 4.03
CA GLN A 57 49.51 -57.04 5.08
C GLN A 57 50.49 -55.97 5.62
N PRO A 58 50.02 -54.74 5.94
CA PRO A 58 48.65 -54.24 5.78
C PRO A 58 48.31 -53.84 4.34
N VAL A 59 47.08 -54.13 3.88
CA VAL A 59 46.60 -53.73 2.52
C VAL A 59 45.32 -52.92 2.60
N MET A 60 45.24 -51.85 1.80
CA MET A 60 44.03 -51.11 1.51
C MET A 60 43.71 -51.22 0.01
N ILE A 61 42.58 -51.83 -0.32
CA ILE A 61 42.07 -51.96 -1.68
C ILE A 61 40.94 -50.95 -1.87
N LEU A 62 41.09 -50.04 -2.82
CA LEU A 62 40.09 -49.05 -3.20
C LEU A 62 39.55 -49.41 -4.58
N MET A 63 38.26 -49.68 -4.69
CA MET A 63 37.61 -50.07 -5.93
C MET A 63 36.54 -49.05 -6.28
N ASP A 64 36.77 -48.28 -7.34
CA ASP A 64 35.85 -47.25 -7.82
C ASP A 64 35.15 -47.71 -9.10
N GLU A 65 33.85 -47.41 -9.24
CA GLU A 65 33.05 -47.67 -10.44
C GLU A 65 33.08 -49.15 -10.92
N VAL A 66 33.05 -50.09 -9.98
CA VAL A 66 33.09 -51.54 -10.26
C VAL A 66 31.95 -51.99 -11.19
N LEU A 67 30.78 -51.36 -11.10
CA LEU A 67 29.64 -51.64 -11.99
C LEU A 67 29.95 -51.34 -13.46
N GLU A 68 30.70 -50.26 -13.74
CA GLU A 68 31.02 -49.90 -15.12
C GLU A 68 31.97 -50.93 -15.74
N TYR A 69 32.99 -51.35 -14.97
CA TYR A 69 33.85 -52.44 -15.40
C TYR A 69 33.07 -53.74 -15.58
N ALA A 70 32.20 -54.12 -14.63
CA ALA A 70 31.38 -55.33 -14.76
C ALA A 70 30.50 -55.29 -16.02
N THR A 71 30.00 -54.12 -16.40
CA THR A 71 29.22 -53.93 -17.63
C THR A 71 30.08 -54.15 -18.88
N LYS A 72 31.33 -53.66 -18.91
CA LYS A 72 32.31 -53.92 -19.99
C LYS A 72 32.69 -55.41 -20.05
N ALA A 73 32.99 -56.00 -18.90
CA ALA A 73 33.36 -57.40 -18.74
C ALA A 73 32.24 -58.38 -19.16
N ALA A 74 30.97 -57.95 -19.12
CA ALA A 74 29.85 -58.76 -19.58
C ALA A 74 29.91 -59.06 -21.10
N GLY A 75 30.69 -58.29 -21.85
CA GLY A 75 30.96 -58.54 -23.27
C GLY A 75 32.00 -59.62 -23.54
N VAL A 76 32.73 -60.10 -22.52
CA VAL A 76 33.80 -61.09 -22.67
C VAL A 76 33.34 -62.45 -22.18
N THR A 77 33.34 -63.44 -23.07
CA THR A 77 32.94 -64.82 -22.79
C THR A 77 34.06 -65.61 -22.14
N VAL A 78 33.76 -66.31 -21.05
CA VAL A 78 34.70 -67.17 -20.31
C VAL A 78 34.03 -68.55 -20.11
N GLY A 79 34.37 -69.51 -20.97
CA GLY A 79 33.70 -70.81 -21.01
C GLY A 79 32.21 -70.67 -21.33
N GLU A 80 31.34 -71.20 -20.47
CA GLU A 80 29.88 -71.06 -20.53
C GLU A 80 29.35 -69.80 -19.81
N THR A 81 30.25 -69.00 -19.24
CA THR A 81 29.95 -67.79 -18.43
C THR A 81 30.52 -66.53 -19.08
N THR A 82 30.40 -65.39 -18.41
CA THR A 82 31.06 -64.13 -18.78
C THR A 82 32.12 -63.70 -17.77
N LEU A 83 33.03 -62.83 -18.18
CA LEU A 83 34.01 -62.23 -17.26
C LEU A 83 33.31 -61.41 -16.16
N ALA A 84 32.13 -60.84 -16.41
CA ALA A 84 31.32 -60.19 -15.39
C ALA A 84 30.87 -61.15 -14.28
N GLU A 85 30.42 -62.35 -14.65
CA GLU A 85 30.03 -63.39 -13.67
C GLU A 85 31.23 -63.86 -12.85
N GLN A 86 32.39 -64.03 -13.49
CA GLN A 86 33.65 -64.32 -12.79
C GLN A 86 34.07 -63.15 -11.87
N THR A 87 33.86 -61.91 -12.31
CA THR A 87 34.13 -60.72 -11.50
C THR A 87 33.25 -60.70 -10.26
N ILE A 88 31.96 -60.99 -10.37
CA ILE A 88 31.05 -61.07 -9.21
C ILE A 88 31.49 -62.18 -8.25
N ALA A 89 31.87 -63.36 -8.77
CA ALA A 89 32.39 -64.45 -7.96
C ALA A 89 33.67 -64.03 -7.21
N PHE A 90 34.62 -63.40 -7.90
CA PHE A 90 35.82 -62.85 -7.29
C PHE A 90 35.51 -61.81 -6.21
N MET A 91 34.57 -60.89 -6.45
CA MET A 91 34.16 -59.89 -5.45
C MET A 91 33.63 -60.55 -4.18
N GLN A 92 32.86 -61.63 -4.31
CA GLN A 92 32.37 -62.38 -3.16
C GLN A 92 33.52 -63.03 -2.38
N GLU A 93 34.43 -63.69 -3.09
CA GLU A 93 35.57 -64.35 -2.45
C GLU A 93 36.52 -63.35 -1.81
N LEU A 94 36.74 -62.20 -2.43
CA LEU A 94 37.55 -61.11 -1.92
C LEU A 94 36.98 -60.52 -0.62
N THR A 95 35.68 -60.22 -0.58
CA THR A 95 35.05 -59.66 0.62
C THR A 95 35.03 -60.66 1.77
N GLU A 96 34.79 -61.95 1.49
CA GLU A 96 34.88 -63.03 2.49
C GLU A 96 36.29 -63.14 3.07
N VAL A 97 37.32 -63.22 2.22
CA VAL A 97 38.72 -63.32 2.66
C VAL A 97 39.16 -62.08 3.42
N ALA A 98 38.83 -60.88 2.94
CA ALA A 98 39.14 -59.63 3.61
C ALA A 98 38.55 -59.57 5.02
N GLY A 99 37.33 -60.09 5.22
CA GLY A 99 36.70 -60.17 6.54
C GLY A 99 37.41 -61.09 7.54
N THR A 100 38.26 -62.02 7.07
CA THR A 100 39.02 -62.93 7.94
C THR A 100 40.41 -62.42 8.35
N LEU A 101 40.89 -61.32 7.74
CA LEU A 101 42.24 -60.80 7.93
C LEU A 101 42.22 -59.46 8.68
N GLU A 102 42.96 -59.35 9.78
CA GLU A 102 42.88 -58.18 10.68
C GLU A 102 43.43 -56.87 10.10
N LYS A 103 44.33 -56.92 9.10
CA LYS A 103 44.99 -55.73 8.52
C LYS A 103 44.70 -55.53 7.04
N ILE A 104 43.49 -55.93 6.62
CA ILE A 104 42.98 -55.71 5.25
C ILE A 104 41.76 -54.81 5.31
N CYS A 105 41.70 -53.83 4.42
CA CYS A 105 40.51 -53.00 4.23
C CYS A 105 40.18 -52.94 2.73
N VAL A 106 38.95 -53.30 2.38
CA VAL A 106 38.42 -53.20 1.01
C VAL A 106 37.31 -52.15 1.03
N ILE A 107 37.44 -51.13 0.20
CA ILE A 107 36.46 -50.05 0.02
C ILE A 107 35.97 -50.12 -1.41
N ILE A 108 34.67 -50.32 -1.58
CA ILE A 108 34.02 -50.42 -2.90
C ILE A 108 33.03 -49.27 -3.00
N THR A 109 33.07 -48.52 -4.10
CA THR A 109 32.03 -47.55 -4.43
C THR A 109 31.02 -48.20 -5.37
N LEU A 110 29.74 -48.03 -5.05
CA LEU A 110 28.62 -48.40 -5.90
C LEU A 110 27.73 -47.16 -6.08
N PRO A 111 27.10 -46.98 -7.26
CA PRO A 111 26.18 -45.87 -7.46
C PRO A 111 24.99 -45.98 -6.50
N SER A 112 24.48 -44.84 -6.03
CA SER A 112 23.32 -44.78 -5.13
C SER A 112 22.00 -45.19 -5.80
N SER A 113 21.95 -45.09 -7.13
CA SER A 113 20.85 -45.53 -7.98
C SER A 113 21.34 -45.79 -9.39
N ILE A 114 20.59 -46.63 -10.11
CA ILE A 114 20.80 -46.82 -11.54
C ILE A 114 20.21 -45.59 -12.24
N ILE A 115 21.08 -44.78 -12.86
CA ILE A 115 20.66 -43.68 -13.74
C ILE A 115 19.93 -44.30 -14.94
N GLU A 116 18.90 -43.63 -15.47
CA GLU A 116 18.01 -44.04 -16.58
C GLU A 116 18.69 -44.44 -17.92
N HIS A 117 20.02 -44.61 -17.94
CA HIS A 117 20.86 -44.94 -19.09
C HIS A 117 21.45 -46.36 -19.09
N TYR A 118 21.15 -47.20 -18.10
CA TYR A 118 21.65 -48.57 -18.04
C TYR A 118 20.64 -49.59 -18.59
N THR A 119 21.14 -50.62 -19.27
CA THR A 119 20.32 -51.74 -19.77
C THR A 119 19.87 -52.66 -18.63
N GLU A 120 18.81 -53.44 -18.83
CA GLU A 120 18.30 -54.46 -17.88
C GLU A 120 19.42 -55.40 -17.35
N LYS A 121 20.44 -55.67 -18.19
CA LYS A 121 21.62 -56.46 -17.79
C LYS A 121 22.48 -55.76 -16.74
N ALA A 122 22.68 -54.45 -16.85
CA ALA A 122 23.46 -53.68 -15.89
C ALA A 122 22.71 -53.51 -14.56
N GLU A 123 21.38 -53.43 -14.59
CA GLU A 123 20.56 -53.47 -13.37
C GLU A 123 20.74 -54.79 -12.60
N LYS A 124 20.73 -55.92 -13.31
CA LYS A 124 21.01 -57.24 -12.71
C LYS A 124 22.41 -57.31 -12.09
N LEU A 125 23.43 -56.83 -12.80
CA LEU A 125 24.82 -56.77 -12.28
C LEU A 125 24.93 -55.88 -11.04
N PHE A 126 24.23 -54.74 -11.03
CA PHE A 126 24.18 -53.85 -9.88
C PHE A 126 23.58 -54.54 -8.65
N GLN A 127 22.42 -55.19 -8.81
CA GLN A 127 21.79 -55.94 -7.72
C GLN A 127 22.70 -57.07 -7.19
N GLN A 128 23.41 -57.77 -8.08
CA GLN A 128 24.37 -58.81 -7.68
C GLN A 128 25.57 -58.24 -6.91
N LEU A 129 26.17 -57.14 -7.38
CA LEU A 129 27.27 -56.46 -6.68
C LEU A 129 26.82 -55.90 -5.32
N GLN A 130 25.62 -55.33 -5.25
CA GLN A 130 25.03 -54.83 -4.00
C GLN A 130 24.81 -55.99 -3.01
N HIS A 131 24.30 -57.13 -3.47
CA HIS A 131 24.11 -58.31 -2.65
C HIS A 131 25.44 -58.89 -2.14
N VAL A 132 26.49 -58.89 -2.97
CA VAL A 132 27.84 -59.35 -2.58
C VAL A 132 28.46 -58.41 -1.54
N ALA A 133 28.38 -57.09 -1.75
CA ALA A 133 28.87 -56.10 -0.80
C ALA A 133 28.13 -56.16 0.55
N GLY A 134 26.81 -56.37 0.52
CA GLY A 134 25.96 -56.41 1.73
C GLY A 134 26.17 -57.61 2.66
N ARG A 135 26.85 -58.69 2.21
CA ARG A 135 27.05 -59.91 3.01
C ARG A 135 28.07 -59.77 4.14
N VAL A 136 29.02 -58.83 4.05
CA VAL A 136 30.15 -58.68 4.99
C VAL A 136 30.10 -57.31 5.70
N GLU A 137 28.97 -56.63 5.62
CA GLU A 137 28.91 -55.17 5.78
C GLU A 137 28.93 -54.69 7.24
N LYS A 138 29.83 -53.74 7.54
CA LYS A 138 29.49 -52.59 8.39
C LYS A 138 29.15 -51.45 7.45
N ILE A 139 27.86 -51.14 7.28
CA ILE A 139 27.42 -50.00 6.47
C ILE A 139 28.02 -48.74 7.11
N TYR A 140 29.00 -48.13 6.45
CA TYR A 140 29.51 -46.81 6.83
C TYR A 140 29.00 -45.84 5.78
N THR A 141 28.06 -44.96 6.16
CA THR A 141 27.71 -43.82 5.31
C THR A 141 28.97 -42.97 5.14
N PRO A 142 29.52 -42.80 3.91
CA PRO A 142 30.90 -42.34 3.70
C PRO A 142 31.24 -40.96 4.27
N VAL A 143 30.23 -40.13 4.51
CA VAL A 143 30.35 -38.81 5.16
C VAL A 143 29.03 -38.58 5.90
N GLN A 144 29.09 -38.44 7.23
CA GLN A 144 27.93 -37.95 7.97
C GLN A 144 27.77 -36.44 7.74
N GLU A 145 26.55 -35.92 7.85
CA GLU A 145 26.25 -34.52 7.51
C GLU A 145 27.15 -33.51 8.24
N HIS A 146 27.55 -33.82 9.48
CA HIS A 146 28.44 -33.01 10.29
C HIS A 146 29.92 -33.03 9.84
N GLU A 147 30.34 -34.00 9.03
CA GLU A 147 31.72 -34.15 8.53
C GLU A 147 31.96 -33.40 7.21
N ILE A 148 30.88 -33.04 6.49
CA ILE A 148 30.96 -32.38 5.16
C ILE A 148 31.79 -31.10 5.23
N THR A 149 31.55 -30.31 6.27
CA THR A 149 32.25 -29.06 6.51
C THR A 149 33.76 -29.26 6.62
N GLN A 150 34.20 -30.31 7.32
CA GLN A 150 35.62 -30.65 7.46
C GLN A 150 36.21 -31.15 6.14
N VAL A 151 35.44 -31.90 5.35
CA VAL A 151 35.84 -32.36 4.01
C VAL A 151 36.03 -31.18 3.07
N ILE A 152 35.12 -30.20 3.07
CA ILE A 152 35.21 -28.98 2.26
C ILE A 152 36.48 -28.22 2.63
N ARG A 153 36.69 -27.96 3.93
CA ARG A 153 37.88 -27.27 4.44
C ARG A 153 39.16 -27.96 4.00
N ARG A 154 39.25 -29.29 4.17
CA ARG A 154 40.46 -30.07 3.85
C ARG A 154 40.76 -30.17 2.36
N ARG A 155 39.75 -30.05 1.49
CA ARG A 155 39.94 -30.07 0.03
C ARG A 155 40.31 -28.72 -0.54
N LEU A 156 39.78 -27.63 0.03
CA LEU A 156 40.03 -26.27 -0.45
C LEU A 156 41.33 -25.67 0.12
N PHE A 157 41.73 -26.08 1.33
CA PHE A 157 42.91 -25.56 2.01
C PHE A 157 43.89 -26.68 2.35
N SER A 158 45.15 -26.47 2.00
CA SER A 158 46.26 -27.36 2.38
C SER A 158 46.54 -27.32 3.88
N ASP A 159 46.53 -26.10 4.44
CA ASP A 159 46.78 -25.81 5.86
C ASP A 159 46.02 -24.54 6.28
N VAL A 160 45.71 -24.41 7.57
CA VAL A 160 45.06 -23.23 8.17
C VAL A 160 45.71 -22.96 9.52
N ASP A 161 46.16 -21.73 9.75
CA ASP A 161 46.69 -21.31 11.04
C ASP A 161 45.56 -21.28 12.09
N GLU A 162 45.53 -22.29 12.97
CA GLU A 162 44.53 -22.43 14.02
C GLU A 162 44.56 -21.28 15.03
N SER A 163 45.70 -20.64 15.27
CA SER A 163 45.80 -19.51 16.19
C SER A 163 45.10 -18.29 15.61
N LEU A 164 45.35 -17.98 14.33
CA LEU A 164 44.68 -16.89 13.63
C LEU A 164 43.19 -17.17 13.42
N ALA A 165 42.83 -18.41 13.09
CA ALA A 165 41.44 -18.83 12.94
C ALA A 165 40.66 -18.63 14.25
N ASN A 166 41.19 -19.10 15.39
CA ASN A 166 40.54 -18.93 16.69
C ASN A 166 40.39 -17.45 17.09
N LYS A 167 41.34 -16.60 16.72
CA LYS A 167 41.23 -15.15 16.94
C LYS A 167 40.09 -14.54 16.12
N SER A 168 40.03 -14.82 14.82
CA SER A 168 38.96 -14.33 13.93
C SER A 168 37.57 -14.83 14.37
N ILE A 169 37.48 -16.09 14.77
CA ILE A 169 36.23 -16.67 15.30
C ILE A 169 35.84 -15.98 16.60
N GLN A 170 36.78 -15.75 17.53
CA GLN A 170 36.50 -15.05 18.78
C GLN A 170 35.98 -13.63 18.53
N GLU A 171 36.64 -12.86 17.64
CA GLU A 171 36.23 -11.51 17.28
C GLU A 171 34.81 -11.48 16.70
N PHE A 172 34.47 -12.44 15.83
CA PHE A 172 33.11 -12.59 15.32
C PHE A 172 32.11 -12.97 16.42
N MET A 173 32.43 -13.93 17.29
CA MET A 173 31.54 -14.37 18.36
C MET A 173 31.23 -13.22 19.34
N ASP A 174 32.23 -12.41 19.68
CA ASP A 174 32.05 -11.24 20.55
C ASP A 174 31.16 -10.19 19.88
N TYR A 175 31.34 -9.97 18.58
CA TYR A 175 30.48 -9.11 17.78
C TYR A 175 29.04 -9.64 17.69
N ALA A 176 28.87 -10.93 17.37
CA ALA A 176 27.58 -11.56 17.18
C ALA A 176 26.76 -11.62 18.49
N ASN A 177 27.42 -11.81 19.64
CA ASN A 177 26.77 -11.72 20.94
C ASN A 177 26.31 -10.30 21.26
N ARG A 178 27.17 -9.29 21.03
CA ARG A 178 26.85 -7.88 21.29
C ARG A 178 25.68 -7.38 20.44
N GLU A 179 25.63 -7.82 19.18
CA GLU A 179 24.63 -7.37 18.19
C GLU A 179 23.41 -8.31 18.10
N THR A 180 23.32 -9.34 18.96
CA THR A 180 22.25 -10.36 18.98
C THR A 180 22.05 -11.00 17.60
N LEU A 181 23.15 -11.42 16.99
CA LEU A 181 23.15 -11.99 15.64
C LEU A 181 23.09 -13.51 15.63
N LEU A 182 23.28 -14.21 16.74
CA LEU A 182 23.24 -15.68 16.74
C LEU A 182 21.85 -16.22 16.35
N PRO A 183 21.76 -17.38 15.68
CA PRO A 183 20.48 -17.99 15.35
C PRO A 183 19.63 -18.27 16.60
N SER A 184 18.32 -18.06 16.49
CA SER A 184 17.39 -18.33 17.59
C SER A 184 17.45 -19.81 18.00
N GLY A 185 17.59 -20.06 19.30
CA GLY A 185 17.65 -21.42 19.86
C GLY A 185 19.00 -22.13 19.72
N VAL A 186 20.04 -21.46 19.21
CA VAL A 186 21.41 -22.00 19.16
C VAL A 186 22.25 -21.35 20.25
N GLU A 187 22.88 -22.17 21.09
CA GLU A 187 23.78 -21.68 22.14
C GLU A 187 25.08 -21.12 21.53
N PRO A 188 25.68 -20.05 22.11
CA PRO A 188 26.92 -19.48 21.59
C PRO A 188 28.08 -20.49 21.49
N SER A 189 28.17 -21.43 22.43
CA SER A 189 29.17 -22.50 22.40
C SER A 189 28.98 -23.46 21.23
N GLU A 190 27.73 -23.78 20.90
CA GLU A 190 27.38 -24.64 19.77
C GLU A 190 27.73 -23.97 18.45
N TYR A 191 27.33 -22.70 18.28
CA TYR A 191 27.65 -21.95 17.07
C TYR A 191 29.18 -21.79 16.87
N ARG A 192 29.92 -21.58 17.96
CA ARG A 192 31.39 -21.53 17.92
C ARG A 192 32.00 -22.82 17.37
N ILE A 193 31.54 -23.98 17.84
CA ILE A 193 32.02 -25.28 17.37
C ILE A 193 31.75 -25.45 15.87
N ARG A 194 30.54 -25.06 15.42
CA ARG A 194 30.19 -25.08 14.00
C ARG A 194 31.12 -24.18 13.17
N PHE A 195 31.40 -22.98 13.66
CA PHE A 195 32.29 -22.06 12.96
C PHE A 195 33.75 -22.54 12.94
N GLN A 196 34.24 -23.16 14.01
CA GLN A 196 35.56 -23.80 14.00
C GLN A 196 35.67 -24.92 12.96
N ALA A 197 34.60 -25.70 12.79
CA ALA A 197 34.56 -26.73 11.75
C ALA A 197 34.54 -26.13 10.34
N SER A 198 33.81 -25.03 10.12
CA SER A 198 33.62 -24.40 8.79
C SER A 198 34.64 -23.36 8.40
N TYR A 199 35.48 -22.89 9.33
CA TYR A 199 36.46 -21.85 9.05
C TYR A 199 37.35 -22.21 7.83
N PRO A 200 37.54 -21.30 6.86
CA PRO A 200 37.26 -19.85 6.91
C PRO A 200 35.86 -19.41 6.46
N PHE A 201 34.91 -20.33 6.31
CA PHE A 201 33.52 -20.00 5.95
C PHE A 201 32.66 -19.82 7.20
N LEU A 202 31.81 -18.79 7.20
CA LEU A 202 30.72 -18.67 8.17
C LEU A 202 29.80 -19.91 8.05
N PRO A 203 29.28 -20.49 9.15
CA PRO A 203 28.49 -21.72 9.11
C PRO A 203 27.38 -21.74 8.05
N GLU A 204 26.65 -20.62 7.93
CA GLU A 204 25.55 -20.48 6.97
C GLU A 204 25.96 -20.59 5.50
N VAL A 205 27.22 -20.32 5.15
CA VAL A 205 27.71 -20.50 3.78
C VAL A 205 27.59 -21.96 3.37
N VAL A 206 28.01 -22.88 4.25
CA VAL A 206 27.95 -24.31 3.99
C VAL A 206 26.50 -24.79 4.01
N ASP A 207 25.72 -24.35 5.00
CA ASP A 207 24.30 -24.72 5.11
C ASP A 207 23.50 -24.33 3.86
N VAL A 208 23.62 -23.07 3.41
CA VAL A 208 22.88 -22.58 2.24
C VAL A 208 23.31 -23.31 0.98
N LEU A 209 24.61 -23.50 0.76
CA LEU A 209 25.05 -24.20 -0.45
C LEU A 209 24.68 -25.69 -0.44
N TYR A 210 24.73 -26.35 0.72
CA TYR A 210 24.48 -27.79 0.80
C TYR A 210 23.00 -28.14 0.87
N HIS A 211 22.22 -27.46 1.72
CA HIS A 211 20.80 -27.75 1.93
C HIS A 211 19.92 -27.06 0.90
N ARG A 212 20.18 -25.78 0.57
CA ARG A 212 19.35 -25.03 -0.37
C ARG A 212 19.80 -25.26 -1.81
N TRP A 213 21.01 -24.85 -2.18
CA TRP A 213 21.48 -25.04 -3.56
C TRP A 213 21.70 -26.52 -3.89
N GLY A 214 22.17 -27.33 -2.95
CA GLY A 214 22.33 -28.77 -3.11
C GLY A 214 21.02 -29.57 -3.22
N SER A 215 19.86 -28.94 -3.03
CA SER A 215 18.57 -29.57 -3.31
C SER A 215 18.19 -29.55 -4.80
N PHE A 216 18.84 -28.73 -5.64
CA PHE A 216 18.67 -28.79 -7.09
C PHE A 216 19.29 -30.07 -7.66
N SER A 217 18.56 -30.81 -8.49
CA SER A 217 19.05 -32.04 -9.13
C SER A 217 20.25 -31.81 -10.04
N SER A 218 20.35 -30.63 -10.66
CA SER A 218 21.47 -30.21 -11.48
C SER A 218 22.71 -29.81 -10.66
N PHE A 219 22.56 -29.49 -9.37
CA PHE A 219 23.64 -29.09 -8.48
C PHE A 219 24.23 -30.33 -7.78
N GLN A 220 25.40 -30.78 -8.24
CA GLN A 220 26.08 -31.96 -7.68
C GLN A 220 26.61 -31.69 -6.27
N ARG A 221 25.73 -31.67 -5.24
CA ARG A 221 25.98 -31.28 -3.82
C ARG A 221 27.44 -31.01 -3.48
N THR A 222 28.23 -32.04 -3.19
CA THR A 222 29.62 -31.88 -2.73
C THR A 222 30.55 -31.29 -3.80
N ARG A 223 30.45 -31.71 -5.07
CA ARG A 223 31.30 -31.22 -6.16
C ARG A 223 30.94 -29.80 -6.60
N GLY A 224 29.65 -29.48 -6.62
CA GLY A 224 29.11 -28.15 -6.88
C GLY A 224 29.55 -27.16 -5.81
N VAL A 225 29.41 -27.52 -4.52
CA VAL A 225 29.91 -26.70 -3.41
C VAL A 225 31.41 -26.43 -3.55
N LEU A 226 32.23 -27.47 -3.74
CA LEU A 226 33.68 -27.32 -3.86
C LEU A 226 34.08 -26.44 -5.05
N ARG A 227 33.44 -26.63 -6.20
CA ARG A 227 33.68 -25.83 -7.41
C ARG A 227 33.34 -24.37 -7.16
N LEU A 228 32.13 -24.08 -6.69
CA LEU A 228 31.68 -22.71 -6.45
C LEU A 228 32.55 -22.01 -5.40
N LEU A 229 32.83 -22.66 -4.27
CA LEU A 229 33.70 -22.09 -3.24
C LEU A 229 35.13 -21.89 -3.72
N SER A 230 35.66 -22.74 -4.61
CA SER A 230 36.99 -22.51 -5.20
C SER A 230 37.05 -21.24 -6.06
N LEU A 231 35.97 -20.91 -6.78
CA LEU A 231 35.86 -19.67 -7.55
C LEU A 231 35.78 -18.45 -6.62
N VAL A 232 34.96 -18.53 -5.57
CA VAL A 232 34.84 -17.46 -4.55
C VAL A 232 36.18 -17.25 -3.83
N LEU A 233 36.89 -18.31 -3.48
CA LEU A 233 38.22 -18.18 -2.88
C LEU A 233 39.22 -17.53 -3.82
N TYR A 234 39.16 -17.88 -5.10
CA TYR A 234 40.04 -17.29 -6.10
C TYR A 234 39.76 -15.79 -6.30
N SER A 235 38.49 -15.36 -6.30
CA SER A 235 38.13 -13.94 -6.42
C SER A 235 38.51 -13.13 -5.18
N LEU A 236 38.57 -13.75 -4.00
CA LEU A 236 38.93 -13.11 -2.74
C LEU A 236 40.43 -13.17 -2.38
N LYS A 237 41.26 -13.85 -3.17
CA LYS A 237 42.67 -14.16 -2.81
C LYS A 237 43.54 -12.94 -2.48
N ASP A 238 43.24 -11.80 -3.09
CA ASP A 238 43.98 -10.53 -2.92
C ASP A 238 43.27 -9.57 -1.94
N THR A 239 42.21 -10.04 -1.27
CA THR A 239 41.42 -9.26 -0.31
C THR A 239 41.75 -9.65 1.13
N ASN A 240 41.63 -8.70 2.06
CA ASN A 240 41.87 -8.94 3.47
C ASN A 240 40.55 -9.15 4.23
N VAL A 241 39.90 -10.29 3.99
CA VAL A 241 38.68 -10.70 4.69
C VAL A 241 38.99 -11.75 5.77
N PRO A 242 38.53 -11.58 7.03
CA PRO A 242 38.87 -12.48 8.13
C PRO A 242 38.18 -13.86 8.04
N TYR A 243 37.03 -13.90 7.39
CA TYR A 243 36.21 -15.08 7.08
C TYR A 243 35.26 -14.73 5.92
N ILE A 244 34.67 -15.75 5.31
CA ILE A 244 33.84 -15.66 4.12
C ILE A 244 32.38 -15.86 4.49
N THR A 245 31.52 -15.01 3.95
CA THR A 245 30.06 -14.98 4.13
C THR A 245 29.35 -15.16 2.80
N LEU A 246 28.02 -15.31 2.81
CA LEU A 246 27.23 -15.34 1.58
C LEU A 246 27.24 -14.01 0.83
N ALA A 247 27.59 -12.90 1.49
CA ALA A 247 27.71 -11.60 0.85
C ALA A 247 28.99 -11.45 -0.01
N ASP A 248 29.95 -12.37 0.13
CA ASP A 248 31.25 -12.33 -0.57
C ASP A 248 31.23 -13.08 -1.92
N PHE A 249 30.08 -13.65 -2.31
CA PHE A 249 29.88 -14.28 -3.62
C PHE A 249 29.74 -13.17 -4.67
N ASP A 250 30.87 -12.69 -5.20
CA ASP A 250 30.90 -11.58 -6.14
C ASP A 250 30.19 -11.94 -7.45
N LEU A 251 28.92 -11.54 -7.56
CA LEU A 251 28.09 -11.77 -8.75
C LEU A 251 28.55 -10.96 -9.97
N SER A 252 29.53 -10.06 -9.83
CA SER A 252 30.16 -9.40 -10.98
C SER A 252 31.26 -10.24 -11.63
N ASP A 253 31.71 -11.30 -10.95
CA ASP A 253 32.55 -12.34 -11.55
C ASP A 253 31.67 -13.29 -12.38
N GLN A 254 31.92 -13.30 -13.69
CA GLN A 254 31.12 -14.08 -14.63
C GLN A 254 31.20 -15.59 -14.37
N GLU A 255 32.30 -16.11 -13.83
CA GLU A 255 32.41 -17.55 -13.53
C GLU A 255 31.50 -17.92 -12.33
N ILE A 256 31.48 -17.08 -11.29
CA ILE A 256 30.62 -17.26 -10.11
C ILE A 256 29.15 -17.11 -10.52
N GLU A 257 28.82 -16.04 -11.25
CA GLU A 257 27.47 -15.77 -11.73
C GLU A 257 26.93 -16.95 -12.56
N ARG A 258 27.69 -17.43 -13.55
CA ARG A 258 27.25 -18.53 -14.45
C ARG A 258 27.11 -19.85 -13.71
N GLU A 259 27.95 -20.10 -12.71
CA GLU A 259 27.86 -21.30 -11.87
C GLU A 259 26.55 -21.32 -11.06
N LEU A 260 26.01 -20.16 -10.68
CA LEU A 260 24.71 -20.05 -10.00
C LEU A 260 23.53 -20.06 -10.99
N ILE A 261 23.58 -19.23 -12.05
CA ILE A 261 22.49 -19.03 -13.01
C ILE A 261 22.08 -20.33 -13.70
N LYS A 262 23.02 -21.22 -14.02
CA LYS A 262 22.72 -22.50 -14.67
C LYS A 262 21.73 -23.39 -13.90
N HIS A 263 21.52 -23.13 -12.60
CA HIS A 263 20.57 -23.87 -11.76
C HIS A 263 19.21 -23.18 -11.61
N ILE A 264 19.16 -21.85 -11.76
CA ILE A 264 17.98 -21.03 -11.45
C ILE A 264 17.31 -20.41 -12.69
N GLY A 265 17.98 -20.43 -13.86
CA GLY A 265 17.46 -19.93 -15.12
C GLY A 265 18.08 -18.60 -15.56
N ASN A 266 18.18 -18.40 -16.88
CA ASN A 266 18.83 -17.22 -17.51
C ASN A 266 18.05 -15.92 -17.27
N GLU A 267 16.77 -15.98 -16.88
CA GLU A 267 16.00 -14.79 -16.52
C GLU A 267 16.66 -13.97 -15.40
N PHE A 268 17.43 -14.62 -14.53
CA PHE A 268 18.11 -13.97 -13.42
C PHE A 268 19.36 -13.18 -13.84
N ASP A 269 19.86 -13.34 -15.08
CA ASP A 269 20.89 -12.45 -15.66
C ASP A 269 20.41 -10.99 -15.56
N SER A 270 19.16 -10.75 -15.99
CA SER A 270 18.57 -9.40 -15.98
C SER A 270 18.33 -8.86 -14.57
N VAL A 271 17.97 -9.75 -13.63
CA VAL A 271 17.74 -9.42 -12.22
C VAL A 271 19.04 -8.97 -11.56
N ILE A 272 20.11 -9.77 -11.70
CA ILE A 272 21.42 -9.47 -11.13
C ILE A 272 21.94 -8.17 -11.74
N ALA A 273 21.85 -7.99 -13.06
CA ALA A 273 22.25 -6.76 -13.75
C ALA A 273 21.50 -5.52 -13.23
N ALA A 274 20.17 -5.59 -13.12
CA ALA A 274 19.33 -4.46 -12.73
C ALA A 274 19.49 -4.07 -11.25
N ASP A 275 19.59 -5.04 -10.35
CA ASP A 275 19.48 -4.78 -8.91
C ASP A 275 20.80 -4.92 -8.15
N ILE A 276 21.74 -5.74 -8.62
CA ILE A 276 22.97 -6.07 -7.88
C ILE A 276 24.24 -5.48 -8.54
N ILE A 277 24.53 -5.82 -9.81
CA ILE A 277 25.86 -5.58 -10.40
C ILE A 277 25.95 -4.42 -11.38
N GLY A 278 24.86 -4.01 -12.03
CA GLY A 278 24.88 -2.93 -13.02
C GLY A 278 25.42 -1.62 -12.45
N SER A 279 26.04 -0.77 -13.27
CA SER A 279 26.60 0.52 -12.82
C SER A 279 25.56 1.46 -12.19
N SER A 280 24.32 1.38 -12.68
CA SER A 280 23.13 2.05 -12.17
C SER A 280 22.25 1.14 -11.30
N ALA A 281 22.75 -0.03 -10.87
CA ALA A 281 21.96 -0.96 -10.09
C ALA A 281 21.49 -0.37 -8.76
N GLY A 282 20.33 -0.80 -8.30
CA GLY A 282 19.71 -0.25 -7.09
C GLY A 282 20.60 -0.41 -5.85
N SER A 283 21.23 -1.57 -5.68
CA SER A 283 22.14 -1.84 -4.54
C SER A 283 23.39 -0.95 -4.56
N LYS A 284 24.05 -0.78 -5.72
CA LYS A 284 25.20 0.13 -5.88
C LYS A 284 24.82 1.59 -5.68
N THR A 285 23.59 1.95 -6.01
CA THR A 285 23.10 3.30 -5.74
C THR A 285 22.91 3.51 -4.24
N ILE A 286 22.41 2.51 -3.52
CA ILE A 286 22.33 2.55 -2.06
C ILE A 286 23.72 2.64 -1.43
N ASP A 287 24.72 1.92 -1.94
CA ASP A 287 26.11 2.03 -1.46
C ASP A 287 26.63 3.48 -1.48
N ARG A 288 26.24 4.26 -2.50
CA ARG A 288 26.62 5.67 -2.64
C ARG A 288 25.81 6.61 -1.73
N GLU A 289 24.55 6.27 -1.47
CA GLU A 289 23.62 7.07 -0.66
C GLU A 289 23.82 6.90 0.85
N LEU A 290 24.49 5.84 1.28
CA LEU A 290 24.85 5.66 2.68
C LEU A 290 25.76 6.79 3.17
N GLY A 291 25.67 7.11 4.46
CA GLY A 291 26.50 8.13 5.08
C GLY A 291 27.99 7.88 4.87
N LYS A 292 28.80 8.95 4.84
CA LYS A 292 30.24 8.89 4.52
C LYS A 292 31.04 7.84 5.31
N ALA A 293 30.64 7.53 6.54
CA ALA A 293 31.27 6.53 7.39
C ALA A 293 31.12 5.08 6.86
N TYR A 294 30.12 4.80 6.01
CA TYR A 294 29.83 3.48 5.46
C TYR A 294 30.11 3.38 3.95
N GLN A 295 30.48 4.50 3.32
CA GLN A 295 30.90 4.51 1.92
C GLN A 295 32.17 3.68 1.75
N GLY A 296 32.17 2.76 0.79
CA GLY A 296 33.28 1.82 0.55
C GLY A 296 33.08 0.42 1.14
N LEU A 297 32.18 0.25 2.12
CA LEU A 297 31.83 -1.07 2.67
C LEU A 297 30.90 -1.88 1.74
N LYS A 298 30.31 -1.21 0.74
CA LYS A 298 29.37 -1.79 -0.24
C LYS A 298 28.19 -2.52 0.42
N LEU A 299 27.64 -1.99 1.52
CA LEU A 299 26.62 -2.67 2.32
C LEU A 299 25.34 -2.98 1.54
N GLY A 300 24.93 -2.12 0.61
CA GLY A 300 23.83 -2.36 -0.31
C GLY A 300 24.07 -3.58 -1.20
N THR A 301 25.22 -3.64 -1.89
CA THR A 301 25.57 -4.81 -2.71
C THR A 301 25.76 -6.07 -1.86
N ARG A 302 26.49 -6.00 -0.74
CA ARG A 302 26.68 -7.14 0.19
C ARG A 302 25.36 -7.72 0.69
N THR A 303 24.46 -6.85 1.12
CA THR A 303 23.13 -7.24 1.63
C THR A 303 22.29 -7.87 0.52
N ALA A 304 22.29 -7.28 -0.68
CA ALA A 304 21.58 -7.82 -1.84
C ALA A 304 22.12 -9.20 -2.25
N THR A 305 23.44 -9.38 -2.31
CA THR A 305 24.09 -10.66 -2.61
C THR A 305 23.74 -11.73 -1.59
N ALA A 306 23.79 -11.41 -0.28
CA ALA A 306 23.39 -12.36 0.74
C ALA A 306 21.92 -12.81 0.55
N ILE A 307 21.00 -11.85 0.35
CA ILE A 307 19.58 -12.17 0.07
C ILE A 307 19.45 -13.03 -1.19
N PHE A 308 20.18 -12.71 -2.26
CA PHE A 308 20.19 -13.48 -3.49
C PHE A 308 20.59 -14.94 -3.25
N MET A 309 21.66 -15.19 -2.50
CA MET A 309 22.09 -16.55 -2.15
C MET A 309 21.04 -17.32 -1.34
N TYR A 310 20.25 -16.65 -0.51
CA TYR A 310 19.13 -17.27 0.21
C TYR A 310 17.84 -17.40 -0.62
N SER A 311 17.76 -16.79 -1.81
CA SER A 311 16.52 -16.70 -2.58
C SER A 311 16.12 -17.99 -3.30
N PHE A 312 17.01 -18.99 -3.35
CA PHE A 312 16.84 -20.17 -4.20
C PHE A 312 17.02 -21.46 -3.41
N SER A 313 16.12 -22.42 -3.66
CA SER A 313 16.26 -23.82 -3.30
C SER A 313 15.45 -24.67 -4.29
N GLY A 314 15.76 -25.96 -4.38
CA GLY A 314 14.94 -26.96 -5.09
C GLY A 314 13.71 -27.41 -4.31
N GLY A 315 13.47 -26.85 -3.11
CA GLY A 315 12.30 -27.14 -2.26
C GLY A 315 11.36 -25.93 -2.14
N ILE A 316 10.52 -25.96 -1.09
CA ILE A 316 9.54 -24.88 -0.81
C ILE A 316 10.21 -23.69 -0.10
N GLU A 317 11.35 -23.91 0.57
CA GLU A 317 12.00 -22.87 1.36
C GLU A 317 12.58 -21.76 0.48
N LYS A 318 12.23 -20.51 0.79
CA LYS A 318 12.70 -19.33 0.06
C LYS A 318 13.01 -18.15 0.98
N GLY A 319 14.11 -17.46 0.68
CA GLY A 319 14.45 -16.17 1.26
C GLY A 319 15.13 -16.22 2.62
N ALA A 320 15.49 -15.05 3.12
CA ALA A 320 16.19 -14.86 4.38
C ALA A 320 15.42 -13.93 5.32
N GLY A 321 15.44 -14.23 6.61
CA GLY A 321 15.00 -13.32 7.66
C GLY A 321 16.07 -12.28 8.00
N LEU A 322 15.66 -11.24 8.75
CA LEU A 322 16.53 -10.12 9.11
C LEU A 322 17.84 -10.54 9.80
N GLY A 323 17.78 -11.51 10.72
CA GLY A 323 18.96 -11.99 11.45
C GLY A 323 20.01 -12.67 10.55
N GLU A 324 19.56 -13.47 9.58
CA GLU A 324 20.42 -14.15 8.60
C GLU A 324 21.12 -13.14 7.68
N ILE A 325 20.37 -12.12 7.24
CA ILE A 325 20.90 -11.05 6.38
C ILE A 325 21.91 -10.20 7.14
N LYS A 326 21.63 -9.84 8.41
CA LYS A 326 22.58 -9.10 9.24
C LYS A 326 23.87 -9.88 9.49
N ARG A 327 23.78 -11.19 9.79
CA ARG A 327 24.96 -12.06 9.99
C ARG A 327 25.90 -12.08 8.78
N ASN A 328 25.35 -12.18 7.58
CA ASN A 328 26.15 -12.27 6.35
C ASN A 328 26.54 -10.89 5.78
N GLY A 329 25.67 -9.88 5.90
CA GLY A 329 25.85 -8.57 5.27
C GLY A 329 26.69 -7.59 6.08
N ALA A 330 26.73 -7.72 7.41
CA ALA A 330 27.45 -6.78 8.26
C ALA A 330 28.98 -6.90 8.13
N VAL A 331 29.68 -5.78 8.35
CA VAL A 331 31.14 -5.70 8.25
C VAL A 331 31.69 -5.15 9.56
N LEU A 332 32.51 -5.94 10.27
CA LEU A 332 33.13 -5.50 11.51
C LEU A 332 34.01 -4.26 11.29
N PRO A 333 34.13 -3.35 12.28
CA PRO A 333 33.44 -3.35 13.58
C PRO A 333 32.08 -2.60 13.57
N HIS A 334 31.48 -2.34 12.40
CA HIS A 334 30.31 -1.48 12.28
C HIS A 334 29.03 -2.14 12.83
N PRO A 335 28.07 -1.36 13.36
CA PRO A 335 26.82 -1.91 13.90
C PRO A 335 25.98 -2.65 12.85
N SER A 336 25.37 -3.77 13.25
CA SER A 336 24.51 -4.58 12.38
C SER A 336 23.19 -3.90 12.04
N SER A 337 22.78 -2.88 12.81
CA SER A 337 21.57 -2.09 12.58
C SER A 337 21.61 -1.32 11.26
N VAL A 338 22.79 -0.95 10.77
CA VAL A 338 22.96 -0.29 9.47
C VAL A 338 22.48 -1.19 8.33
N VAL A 339 22.67 -2.51 8.45
CA VAL A 339 22.15 -3.48 7.47
C VAL A 339 20.62 -3.48 7.46
N ALA A 340 19.95 -3.27 8.60
CA ALA A 340 18.49 -3.14 8.63
C ALA A 340 18.01 -1.88 7.88
N GLU A 341 18.70 -0.75 8.04
CA GLU A 341 18.42 0.46 7.28
C GLU A 341 18.61 0.23 5.77
N VAL A 342 19.68 -0.48 5.40
CA VAL A 342 19.97 -0.86 4.02
C VAL A 342 18.86 -1.73 3.43
N ILE A 343 18.34 -2.71 4.17
CA ILE A 343 17.24 -3.58 3.73
C ILE A 343 15.98 -2.76 3.41
N GLU A 344 15.62 -1.80 4.27
CA GLU A 344 14.46 -0.92 4.02
C GLU A 344 14.67 -0.06 2.76
N LYS A 345 15.89 0.45 2.53
CA LYS A 345 16.22 1.15 1.29
C LYS A 345 16.15 0.22 0.08
N LEU A 346 16.67 -1.01 0.18
CA LEU A 346 16.65 -2.01 -0.90
C LEU A 346 15.21 -2.37 -1.27
N LYS A 347 14.34 -2.62 -0.28
CA LYS A 347 12.92 -2.96 -0.48
C LYS A 347 12.18 -1.93 -1.32
N ASN A 348 12.54 -0.65 -1.18
CA ASN A 348 11.90 0.45 -1.91
C ASN A 348 12.54 0.74 -3.28
N LYS A 349 13.76 0.23 -3.54
CA LYS A 349 14.57 0.61 -4.70
C LYS A 349 14.79 -0.50 -5.71
N LEU A 350 14.95 -1.73 -5.24
CA LEU A 350 15.19 -2.89 -6.09
C LEU A 350 13.91 -3.29 -6.83
N PHE A 351 14.04 -3.65 -8.10
CA PHE A 351 12.92 -4.08 -8.92
C PHE A 351 12.45 -5.48 -8.60
N TYR A 352 13.34 -6.37 -8.20
CA TYR A 352 13.10 -7.81 -8.15
C TYR A 352 13.16 -8.39 -6.74
N LEU A 353 13.43 -7.53 -5.74
CA LEU A 353 13.39 -7.90 -4.33
C LEU A 353 11.94 -7.90 -3.83
N GLN A 354 11.51 -9.03 -3.28
CA GLN A 354 10.19 -9.25 -2.69
C GLN A 354 10.32 -9.47 -1.17
N THR A 355 9.22 -9.22 -0.46
CA THR A 355 9.11 -9.49 0.98
C THR A 355 7.83 -10.26 1.27
N GLN A 356 7.94 -11.45 1.87
CA GLN A 356 6.80 -12.28 2.26
C GLN A 356 7.07 -12.92 3.63
N THR A 357 6.13 -12.81 4.57
CA THR A 357 6.23 -13.41 5.92
C THR A 357 7.58 -13.11 6.59
N ASP A 358 7.99 -11.85 6.60
CA ASP A 358 9.27 -11.35 7.14
C ASP A 358 10.55 -11.95 6.50
N LYS A 359 10.42 -12.61 5.34
CA LYS A 359 11.54 -13.07 4.52
C LYS A 359 11.73 -12.20 3.30
N TYR A 360 12.99 -11.98 2.94
CA TYR A 360 13.42 -11.23 1.77
C TYR A 360 14.00 -12.20 0.73
N PHE A 361 13.60 -12.05 -0.53
CA PHE A 361 14.12 -12.87 -1.63
C PHE A 361 13.97 -12.20 -2.99
N PHE A 362 14.82 -12.58 -3.92
CA PHE A 362 14.73 -12.20 -5.33
C PHE A 362 13.77 -13.12 -6.09
N THR A 363 13.05 -12.53 -7.04
CA THR A 363 12.26 -13.23 -8.05
C THR A 363 12.56 -12.64 -9.42
N ASN A 364 12.09 -13.28 -10.49
CA ASN A 364 12.10 -12.69 -11.83
C ASN A 364 10.91 -11.73 -12.06
N GLN A 365 10.06 -11.51 -11.03
CA GLN A 365 8.88 -10.68 -11.11
C GLN A 365 9.12 -9.31 -10.46
N PRO A 366 8.79 -8.21 -11.16
CA PRO A 366 8.95 -6.88 -10.60
C PRO A 366 8.10 -6.65 -9.33
N ASN A 367 8.62 -5.85 -8.41
CA ASN A 367 8.00 -5.39 -7.19
C ASN A 367 6.97 -4.29 -7.52
N ILE A 368 5.74 -4.45 -7.00
CA ILE A 368 4.63 -3.50 -7.25
C ILE A 368 5.02 -2.08 -6.85
N ASN A 369 5.66 -1.88 -5.71
CA ASN A 369 6.06 -0.56 -5.25
C ASN A 369 7.02 0.09 -6.23
N ARG A 370 7.98 -0.68 -6.76
CA ARG A 370 8.93 -0.16 -7.73
C ARG A 370 8.26 0.16 -9.07
N MET A 371 7.39 -0.72 -9.55
CA MET A 371 6.56 -0.44 -10.74
C MET A 371 5.73 0.83 -10.57
N LEU A 372 5.12 1.01 -9.38
CA LEU A 372 4.34 2.19 -9.03
C LEU A 372 5.18 3.46 -9.13
N PHE A 373 6.34 3.51 -8.48
CA PHE A 373 7.22 4.68 -8.55
C PHE A 373 7.62 5.02 -9.98
N VAL A 374 8.03 4.02 -10.78
CA VAL A 374 8.40 4.25 -12.18
C VAL A 374 7.22 4.77 -13.00
N LYS A 375 6.02 4.20 -12.82
CA LYS A 375 4.84 4.66 -13.56
C LYS A 375 4.40 6.04 -13.09
N MET A 376 4.52 6.37 -11.80
CA MET A 376 4.23 7.70 -11.24
C MET A 376 5.12 8.80 -11.82
N ASP A 377 6.43 8.54 -11.95
CA ASP A 377 7.39 9.48 -12.54
C ASP A 377 7.11 9.73 -14.03
N ASN A 378 6.55 8.72 -14.71
CA ASN A 378 6.15 8.81 -16.12
C ASN A 378 4.73 9.35 -16.35
N VAL A 379 3.98 9.72 -15.30
CA VAL A 379 2.67 10.39 -15.46
C VAL A 379 2.88 11.82 -15.94
N ARG A 380 2.31 12.15 -17.10
CA ARG A 380 2.41 13.49 -17.69
C ARG A 380 1.47 14.46 -16.98
N VAL A 381 1.83 15.75 -16.96
CA VAL A 381 1.00 16.80 -16.35
C VAL A 381 -0.39 16.87 -17.00
N ALA A 382 -0.47 16.69 -18.32
CA ALA A 382 -1.75 16.68 -19.04
C ALA A 382 -2.73 15.62 -18.51
N GLU A 383 -2.23 14.42 -18.19
CA GLU A 383 -3.08 13.34 -17.63
C GLU A 383 -3.61 13.70 -16.24
N LEU A 384 -2.84 14.45 -15.44
CA LEU A 384 -3.31 14.93 -14.13
C LEU A 384 -4.44 15.94 -14.30
N THR A 385 -4.26 16.88 -15.21
CA THR A 385 -5.24 17.93 -15.52
C THR A 385 -6.54 17.33 -16.04
N GLU A 386 -6.48 16.30 -16.90
CA GLU A 386 -7.65 15.57 -17.38
C GLU A 386 -8.42 14.89 -16.24
N VAL A 387 -7.73 14.13 -15.38
CA VAL A 387 -8.37 13.45 -14.23
C VAL A 387 -8.98 14.45 -13.26
N GLU A 388 -8.28 15.54 -12.94
CA GLU A 388 -8.80 16.59 -12.07
C GLU A 388 -10.09 17.20 -12.61
N HIS A 389 -10.12 17.54 -13.91
CA HIS A 389 -11.29 18.10 -14.56
C HIS A 389 -12.47 17.13 -14.60
N ASP A 390 -12.22 15.85 -14.89
CA ASP A 390 -13.25 14.82 -14.91
C ASP A 390 -13.80 14.56 -13.50
N LEU A 391 -12.95 14.61 -12.47
CA LEU A 391 -13.37 14.52 -11.07
C LEU A 391 -14.26 15.70 -10.67
N LEU A 392 -13.96 16.93 -11.08
CA LEU A 392 -14.84 18.08 -10.86
C LEU A 392 -16.20 17.86 -11.50
N LYS A 393 -16.23 17.55 -12.81
CA LYS A 393 -17.47 17.32 -13.56
C LYS A 393 -18.33 16.22 -12.96
N LYS A 394 -17.71 15.11 -12.54
CA LYS A 394 -18.41 13.99 -11.90
C LYS A 394 -19.05 14.38 -10.56
N ASN A 395 -18.52 15.38 -9.88
CA ASN A 395 -18.91 15.77 -8.52
C ASN A 395 -19.71 17.09 -8.46
N ILE A 396 -20.32 17.51 -9.58
CA ILE A 396 -21.24 18.65 -9.67
C ILE A 396 -22.68 18.15 -9.90
N SER A 397 -23.67 18.77 -9.23
CA SER A 397 -25.11 18.49 -9.39
C SER A 397 -25.75 19.36 -10.48
N GLY A 398 -25.39 20.64 -10.54
CA GLY A 398 -25.95 21.64 -11.43
C GLY A 398 -27.37 22.10 -11.06
N GLN A 399 -27.85 21.81 -9.84
CA GLN A 399 -29.24 22.08 -9.45
C GLN A 399 -29.46 23.49 -8.91
N LYS A 400 -28.53 24.00 -8.09
CA LYS A 400 -28.66 25.30 -7.40
C LYS A 400 -27.90 26.43 -8.10
N PHE A 401 -26.85 26.09 -8.83
CA PHE A 401 -26.02 27.02 -9.58
C PHE A 401 -25.96 26.62 -11.06
N GLN A 402 -25.80 27.62 -11.93
CA GLN A 402 -25.20 27.40 -13.23
C GLN A 402 -23.68 27.26 -13.05
N VAL A 403 -23.16 26.05 -13.20
CA VAL A 403 -21.75 25.76 -12.90
C VAL A 403 -20.90 25.80 -14.17
N TYR A 404 -19.78 26.53 -14.11
CA TYR A 404 -18.80 26.65 -15.19
C TYR A 404 -17.43 26.20 -14.67
N VAL A 405 -16.92 25.08 -15.20
CA VAL A 405 -15.62 24.51 -14.81
C VAL A 405 -14.55 24.97 -15.80
N TRP A 406 -13.50 25.60 -15.26
CA TRP A 406 -12.32 26.08 -15.98
C TRP A 406 -12.64 26.87 -17.27
N PRO A 407 -13.45 27.94 -17.17
CA PRO A 407 -13.61 28.86 -18.29
C PRO A 407 -12.25 29.45 -18.68
N LYS A 408 -12.03 29.64 -19.98
CA LYS A 408 -10.81 30.29 -20.50
C LYS A 408 -10.89 31.81 -20.43
N ASP A 409 -12.10 32.34 -20.54
CA ASP A 409 -12.42 33.76 -20.57
C ASP A 409 -13.87 33.99 -20.09
N SER A 410 -14.29 35.26 -20.03
CA SER A 410 -15.64 35.66 -19.64
C SER A 410 -16.73 35.47 -20.70
N SER A 411 -16.38 35.08 -21.95
CA SER A 411 -17.33 35.04 -23.06
C SER A 411 -18.36 33.91 -22.96
N GLY A 412 -17.95 32.77 -22.41
CA GLY A 412 -18.79 31.58 -22.23
C GLY A 412 -19.78 31.67 -21.05
N ILE A 413 -19.75 32.76 -20.28
CA ILE A 413 -20.53 32.93 -19.05
C ILE A 413 -21.65 33.96 -19.31
N PRO A 414 -22.93 33.53 -19.42
CA PRO A 414 -24.06 34.42 -19.64
C PRO A 414 -24.15 35.51 -18.55
N ASP A 415 -24.80 36.63 -18.87
CA ASP A 415 -25.13 37.68 -17.89
C ASP A 415 -26.65 37.68 -17.66
N ASP A 416 -27.13 36.59 -17.07
CA ASP A 416 -28.52 36.43 -16.63
C ASP A 416 -28.65 36.58 -15.10
N GLN A 417 -29.87 36.48 -14.59
CA GLN A 417 -30.18 36.67 -13.17
C GLN A 417 -29.91 35.43 -12.29
N ASN A 418 -29.52 34.30 -12.88
CA ASN A 418 -29.30 33.05 -12.14
C ASN A 418 -27.96 33.10 -11.40
N LEU A 419 -27.88 32.44 -10.25
CA LEU A 419 -26.61 32.29 -9.53
C LEU A 419 -25.65 31.39 -10.32
N LYS A 420 -24.40 31.81 -10.42
CA LYS A 420 -23.35 31.15 -11.19
C LYS A 420 -22.21 30.74 -10.27
N LEU A 421 -21.79 29.49 -10.36
CA LEU A 421 -20.60 29.00 -9.67
C LEU A 421 -19.50 28.77 -10.70
N ILE A 422 -18.45 29.57 -10.62
CA ILE A 422 -17.29 29.51 -11.50
C ILE A 422 -16.18 28.79 -10.78
N ILE A 423 -15.79 27.61 -11.28
CA ILE A 423 -14.72 26.81 -10.71
C ILE A 423 -13.45 27.06 -11.53
N LEU A 424 -12.40 27.60 -10.91
CA LEU A 424 -11.11 27.88 -11.57
C LEU A 424 -10.04 26.90 -11.11
N GLY A 425 -9.08 26.57 -11.97
CA GLY A 425 -7.96 25.67 -11.62
C GLY A 425 -6.83 26.32 -10.82
N GLU A 426 -6.93 27.62 -10.60
CA GLU A 426 -6.02 28.46 -9.82
C GLU A 426 -6.73 29.79 -9.52
N GLU A 427 -6.32 30.48 -8.47
CA GLU A 427 -6.72 31.87 -8.24
C GLU A 427 -5.94 32.79 -9.18
N ASN A 428 -6.62 33.53 -10.06
CA ASN A 428 -5.95 34.40 -11.02
C ASN A 428 -6.81 35.62 -11.42
N ASN A 429 -6.22 36.50 -12.24
CA ASN A 429 -6.86 37.75 -12.69
C ASN A 429 -8.14 37.53 -13.51
N LEU A 430 -8.41 36.31 -13.98
CA LEU A 430 -9.64 35.98 -14.70
C LEU A 430 -10.87 36.16 -13.81
N MET A 431 -10.76 36.04 -12.49
CA MET A 431 -11.88 36.30 -11.57
C MET A 431 -12.41 37.72 -11.72
N LYS A 432 -11.53 38.71 -11.80
CA LYS A 432 -11.91 40.11 -11.97
C LYS A 432 -12.52 40.35 -13.34
N ASP A 433 -11.92 39.81 -14.41
CA ASP A 433 -12.50 39.92 -15.76
C ASP A 433 -13.90 39.29 -15.84
N ILE A 434 -14.10 38.10 -15.29
CA ILE A 434 -15.40 37.42 -15.28
C ILE A 434 -16.43 38.23 -14.47
N LEU A 435 -16.02 38.83 -13.35
CA LEU A 435 -16.91 39.63 -12.52
C LEU A 435 -17.32 40.93 -13.22
N GLU A 436 -16.40 41.59 -13.92
CA GLU A 436 -16.60 42.91 -14.50
C GLU A 436 -17.14 42.86 -15.94
N ASN A 437 -16.87 41.79 -16.68
CA ASN A 437 -17.14 41.69 -18.11
C ASN A 437 -17.91 40.41 -18.50
N LYS A 438 -18.60 40.53 -19.63
CA LYS A 438 -19.09 39.42 -20.46
C LYS A 438 -18.53 39.67 -21.85
N ALA A 439 -17.46 38.95 -22.20
CA ALA A 439 -16.68 39.25 -23.39
C ALA A 439 -16.28 40.75 -23.42
N MET A 440 -16.71 41.50 -24.44
CA MET A 440 -16.37 42.92 -24.59
C MET A 440 -17.38 43.89 -23.94
N THR A 441 -18.43 43.38 -23.30
CA THR A 441 -19.47 44.22 -22.66
C THR A 441 -19.36 44.16 -21.14
N PRO A 442 -19.54 45.28 -20.41
CA PRO A 442 -19.60 45.26 -18.95
C PRO A 442 -20.71 44.36 -18.43
N ARG A 443 -20.41 43.55 -17.42
CA ARG A 443 -21.37 42.67 -16.76
C ARG A 443 -22.26 43.48 -15.82
N VAL A 444 -23.58 43.26 -15.93
CA VAL A 444 -24.60 43.94 -15.13
C VAL A 444 -24.87 43.14 -13.85
N ASN A 445 -25.16 41.84 -13.93
CA ASN A 445 -25.58 41.02 -12.79
C ASN A 445 -24.39 40.48 -11.97
N ARG A 446 -23.48 41.38 -11.56
CA ARG A 446 -22.21 41.03 -10.92
C ARG A 446 -22.38 40.28 -9.60
N ASN A 447 -23.44 40.56 -8.84
CA ASN A 447 -23.67 39.91 -7.56
C ASN A 447 -24.11 38.44 -7.69
N THR A 448 -24.38 37.96 -8.91
CA THR A 448 -24.76 36.55 -9.18
C THR A 448 -23.57 35.61 -9.37
N VAL A 449 -22.35 36.15 -9.51
CA VAL A 449 -21.15 35.37 -9.79
C VAL A 449 -20.47 34.97 -8.49
N ILE A 450 -20.22 33.68 -8.31
CA ILE A 450 -19.54 33.10 -7.15
C ILE A 450 -18.38 32.26 -7.68
N PHE A 451 -17.20 32.35 -7.07
CA PHE A 451 -16.04 31.57 -7.49
C PHE A 451 -15.71 30.49 -6.46
N LEU A 452 -15.28 29.33 -6.95
CA LEU A 452 -14.63 28.28 -6.15
C LEU A 452 -13.25 28.02 -6.75
N VAL A 453 -12.21 28.14 -5.94
CA VAL A 453 -10.82 27.98 -6.38
C VAL A 453 -10.08 27.00 -5.47
N PRO A 454 -8.99 26.40 -5.96
CA PRO A 454 -8.17 25.51 -5.16
C PRO A 454 -7.36 26.26 -4.12
N ASN A 455 -7.15 25.61 -2.98
CA ASN A 455 -6.11 25.96 -2.03
C ASN A 455 -4.79 25.31 -2.47
N GLU A 456 -3.88 26.13 -2.96
CA GLU A 456 -2.57 25.73 -3.49
C GLU A 456 -1.71 24.90 -2.51
N ALA A 457 -1.91 25.05 -1.19
CA ALA A 457 -1.19 24.28 -0.19
C ALA A 457 -1.50 22.77 -0.28
N GLU A 458 -2.66 22.37 -0.80
CA GLU A 458 -3.07 20.96 -0.94
C GLU A 458 -2.68 20.35 -2.30
N ARG A 459 -2.21 21.16 -3.26
CA ARG A 459 -1.86 20.71 -4.62
C ARG A 459 -0.90 19.51 -4.61
N PRO A 460 0.22 19.50 -3.84
CA PRO A 460 1.15 18.36 -3.85
C PRO A 460 0.49 17.06 -3.40
N GLY A 461 -0.32 17.09 -2.34
CA GLY A 461 -1.01 15.92 -1.82
C GLY A 461 -2.07 15.38 -2.79
N PHE A 462 -2.83 16.29 -3.41
CA PHE A 462 -3.82 15.92 -4.43
C PHE A 462 -3.16 15.30 -5.67
N GLN A 463 -2.11 15.93 -6.20
CA GLN A 463 -1.37 15.41 -7.36
C GLN A 463 -0.72 14.06 -7.09
N ILE A 464 -0.12 13.85 -5.90
CA ILE A 464 0.44 12.54 -5.53
C ILE A 464 -0.65 11.46 -5.54
N THR A 465 -1.86 11.79 -5.06
CA THR A 465 -3.00 10.85 -5.03
C THR A 465 -3.45 10.49 -6.45
N ILE A 466 -3.59 11.47 -7.35
CA ILE A 466 -3.90 11.21 -8.77
C ILE A 466 -2.78 10.42 -9.46
N ARG A 467 -1.51 10.77 -9.24
CA ARG A 467 -0.37 10.05 -9.82
C ARG A 467 -0.38 8.58 -9.42
N LYS A 468 -0.64 8.28 -8.15
CA LYS A 468 -0.78 6.89 -7.68
C LYS A 468 -1.93 6.17 -8.36
N TYR A 469 -3.09 6.82 -8.45
CA TYR A 469 -4.27 6.25 -9.11
C TYR A 469 -3.99 5.91 -10.57
N LEU A 470 -3.45 6.86 -11.34
CA LEU A 470 -3.07 6.65 -12.73
C LEU A 470 -1.99 5.58 -12.88
N ALA A 471 -0.97 5.60 -12.02
CA ALA A 471 0.11 4.63 -12.07
C ALA A 471 -0.38 3.21 -11.79
N TYR A 472 -1.25 3.00 -10.80
CA TYR A 472 -1.83 1.67 -10.55
C TYR A 472 -2.70 1.19 -11.71
N ASN A 473 -3.56 2.04 -12.28
CA ASN A 473 -4.33 1.66 -13.48
C ASN A 473 -3.41 1.28 -14.64
N LYS A 474 -2.38 2.09 -14.92
CA LYS A 474 -1.36 1.78 -15.93
C LYS A 474 -0.54 0.51 -15.66
N ILE A 475 -0.48 0.02 -14.43
CA ILE A 475 0.15 -1.27 -14.10
C ILE A 475 -0.85 -2.40 -14.32
N PHE A 476 -2.09 -2.20 -13.86
CA PHE A 476 -3.15 -3.21 -13.96
C PHE A 476 -3.50 -3.56 -15.41
N ASP A 477 -3.52 -2.54 -16.28
CA ASP A 477 -3.89 -2.65 -17.71
C ASP A 477 -2.70 -3.03 -18.62
N ASP A 478 -1.48 -3.10 -18.10
CA ASP A 478 -0.28 -3.41 -18.89
C ASP A 478 -0.16 -4.92 -19.11
N GLU A 479 -0.63 -5.40 -20.28
CA GLU A 479 -0.55 -6.82 -20.67
C GLU A 479 0.89 -7.34 -20.82
N GLY A 480 1.88 -6.45 -20.94
CA GLY A 480 3.30 -6.81 -20.96
C GLY A 480 3.86 -7.18 -19.58
N LEU A 481 3.13 -6.87 -18.50
CA LEU A 481 3.49 -7.25 -17.14
C LEU A 481 2.85 -8.59 -16.78
N ASN A 482 3.67 -9.60 -16.52
CA ASN A 482 3.24 -10.92 -16.06
C ASN A 482 2.87 -10.89 -14.56
N LEU A 483 1.89 -10.07 -14.18
CA LEU A 483 1.42 -9.95 -12.80
C LEU A 483 0.77 -11.25 -12.32
N THR A 484 1.12 -11.69 -11.10
CA THR A 484 0.46 -12.83 -10.47
C THR A 484 -0.97 -12.50 -10.05
N GLU A 485 -1.82 -13.50 -9.84
CA GLU A 485 -3.20 -13.30 -9.35
C GLU A 485 -3.26 -12.53 -8.02
N GLU A 486 -2.31 -12.80 -7.11
CA GLU A 486 -2.20 -12.09 -5.84
C GLU A 486 -1.85 -10.61 -6.05
N GLN A 487 -0.88 -10.32 -6.92
CA GLN A 487 -0.50 -8.94 -7.28
C GLN A 487 -1.65 -8.19 -7.95
N ARG A 488 -2.39 -8.84 -8.87
CA ARG A 488 -3.58 -8.25 -9.49
C ARG A 488 -4.65 -7.90 -8.46
N LYS A 489 -4.88 -8.79 -7.48
CA LYS A 489 -5.83 -8.55 -6.38
C LYS A 489 -5.38 -7.42 -5.46
N GLU A 490 -4.10 -7.34 -5.13
CA GLU A 490 -3.51 -6.25 -4.34
C GLU A 490 -3.69 -4.90 -5.06
N ILE A 491 -3.25 -4.80 -6.32
CA ILE A 491 -3.37 -3.57 -7.13
C ILE A 491 -4.83 -3.12 -7.24
N LYS A 492 -5.75 -4.05 -7.53
CA LYS A 492 -7.19 -3.74 -7.61
C LYS A 492 -7.76 -3.22 -6.29
N THR A 493 -7.27 -3.72 -5.16
CA THR A 493 -7.66 -3.26 -3.83
C THR A 493 -7.16 -1.83 -3.59
N GLU A 494 -5.92 -1.53 -3.97
CA GLU A 494 -5.35 -0.18 -3.85
C GLU A 494 -6.02 0.84 -4.79
N ILE A 495 -6.38 0.46 -6.02
CA ILE A 495 -7.15 1.31 -6.95
C ILE A 495 -8.48 1.73 -6.29
N ARG A 496 -9.25 0.77 -5.75
CA ARG A 496 -10.54 1.07 -5.09
C ARG A 496 -10.38 2.02 -3.90
N LYS A 497 -9.37 1.79 -3.05
CA LYS A 497 -9.07 2.68 -1.92
C LYS A 497 -8.73 4.10 -2.39
N LEU A 498 -8.00 4.23 -3.49
CA LEU A 498 -7.67 5.53 -4.07
C LEU A 498 -8.90 6.21 -4.66
N GLU A 499 -9.78 5.48 -5.34
CA GLU A 499 -11.04 6.01 -5.88
C GLU A 499 -11.91 6.67 -4.82
N ASP A 500 -12.05 6.03 -3.64
CA ASP A 500 -12.78 6.62 -2.52
C ASP A 500 -12.09 7.87 -1.96
N ARG A 501 -10.74 7.90 -1.93
CA ARG A 501 -9.95 9.04 -1.45
C ARG A 501 -9.86 10.20 -2.45
N LEU A 502 -10.07 9.97 -3.74
CA LEU A 502 -9.94 11.02 -4.77
C LEU A 502 -10.95 12.15 -4.54
N TYR A 503 -12.18 11.83 -4.14
CA TYR A 503 -13.18 12.85 -3.81
C TYR A 503 -12.75 13.69 -2.59
N GLU A 504 -12.30 13.05 -1.52
CA GLU A 504 -11.85 13.77 -0.31
C GLU A 504 -10.65 14.68 -0.61
N ALA A 505 -9.70 14.18 -1.40
CA ALA A 505 -8.54 14.96 -1.82
C ALA A 505 -8.95 16.13 -2.74
N LEU A 506 -9.90 15.92 -3.65
CA LEU A 506 -10.46 16.97 -4.50
C LEU A 506 -11.17 18.04 -3.67
N ARG A 507 -12.01 17.67 -2.68
CA ARG A 507 -12.73 18.63 -1.84
C ARG A 507 -11.80 19.39 -0.90
N ARG A 508 -10.75 18.75 -0.38
CA ARG A 508 -9.69 19.46 0.38
C ARG A 508 -8.97 20.47 -0.49
N TYR A 509 -8.74 20.12 -1.76
CA TYR A 509 -8.10 21.00 -2.72
C TYR A 509 -9.02 22.17 -3.12
N TYR A 510 -10.22 21.91 -3.60
CA TYR A 510 -11.23 22.91 -3.95
C TYR A 510 -12.10 23.31 -2.75
N ARG A 511 -11.72 24.38 -2.05
CA ARG A 511 -12.43 24.83 -0.84
C ARG A 511 -12.56 26.34 -0.64
N GLN A 512 -11.84 27.15 -1.39
CA GLN A 512 -11.88 28.61 -1.23
C GLN A 512 -12.98 29.19 -2.10
N ILE A 513 -13.97 29.80 -1.46
CA ILE A 513 -15.08 30.47 -2.13
C ILE A 513 -14.84 31.97 -2.10
N PHE A 514 -15.00 32.63 -3.24
CA PHE A 514 -14.93 34.08 -3.34
C PHE A 514 -16.26 34.66 -3.81
N LEU A 515 -16.77 35.62 -3.03
CA LEU A 515 -18.03 36.31 -3.24
C LEU A 515 -17.77 37.78 -3.59
N PRO A 516 -18.51 38.37 -4.53
CA PRO A 516 -18.37 39.79 -4.85
C PRO A 516 -18.82 40.65 -3.66
N SER A 517 -17.97 41.61 -3.29
CA SER A 517 -18.16 42.53 -2.16
C SER A 517 -17.89 43.98 -2.57
N LYS A 518 -18.10 44.94 -1.66
CA LYS A 518 -17.91 46.37 -1.95
C LYS A 518 -16.45 46.76 -2.24
N LEU A 519 -15.49 46.08 -1.63
CA LEU A 519 -14.06 46.44 -1.69
C LEU A 519 -13.25 45.56 -2.65
N ASP A 520 -13.64 44.29 -2.81
CA ASP A 520 -13.18 43.35 -3.86
C ASP A 520 -13.98 42.04 -3.71
N PHE A 521 -13.34 40.95 -3.32
CA PHE A 521 -13.98 39.70 -2.94
C PHE A 521 -14.01 39.49 -1.42
N ARG A 522 -15.05 38.79 -0.96
CA ARG A 522 -15.11 38.19 0.38
C ARG A 522 -14.80 36.71 0.27
N GLU A 523 -13.80 36.27 1.01
CA GLU A 523 -13.38 34.87 1.07
C GLU A 523 -14.20 34.09 2.11
N VAL A 524 -14.57 32.86 1.77
CA VAL A 524 -15.22 31.88 2.64
C VAL A 524 -14.55 30.52 2.42
N ASP A 525 -14.09 29.87 3.49
CA ASP A 525 -13.53 28.52 3.43
C ASP A 525 -14.63 27.47 3.73
N LEU A 526 -14.76 26.47 2.84
CA LEU A 526 -15.60 25.28 3.06
C LEU A 526 -15.12 24.46 4.26
N GLY A 527 -13.82 24.52 4.59
CA GLY A 527 -13.18 23.71 5.61
C GLY A 527 -12.75 22.34 5.08
N VAL A 528 -12.44 21.40 5.96
CA VAL A 528 -12.05 20.02 5.60
C VAL A 528 -13.31 19.15 5.49
N PRO A 529 -13.44 18.27 4.47
CA PRO A 529 -14.63 17.44 4.34
C PRO A 529 -14.69 16.40 5.46
N THR A 530 -15.90 16.10 5.94
CA THR A 530 -16.15 15.02 6.89
C THR A 530 -16.04 13.67 6.19
N TYR A 531 -15.37 12.70 6.82
CA TYR A 531 -15.16 11.37 6.22
C TYR A 531 -16.51 10.68 5.91
N GLY A 532 -16.64 10.16 4.69
CA GLY A 532 -17.82 9.39 4.25
C GLY A 532 -19.01 10.20 3.73
N GLU A 533 -18.96 11.52 3.79
CA GLU A 533 -19.99 12.40 3.21
C GLU A 533 -19.70 12.63 1.72
N LYS A 534 -20.60 12.19 0.83
CA LYS A 534 -20.45 12.30 -0.64
C LYS A 534 -21.47 13.29 -1.23
N GLN A 535 -21.55 14.50 -0.67
CA GLN A 535 -22.36 15.59 -1.24
C GLN A 535 -21.70 16.13 -2.52
N LYS A 536 -22.48 16.63 -3.48
CA LYS A 536 -21.90 17.32 -4.65
C LYS A 536 -21.31 18.67 -4.22
N ILE A 537 -20.22 19.08 -4.84
CA ILE A 537 -19.43 20.24 -4.39
C ILE A 537 -20.24 21.53 -4.45
N ASP A 538 -21.00 21.71 -5.52
CA ASP A 538 -21.85 22.89 -5.72
C ASP A 538 -23.02 22.96 -4.72
N ASP A 539 -23.56 21.81 -4.31
CA ASP A 539 -24.56 21.74 -3.26
C ASP A 539 -23.96 22.11 -1.89
N GLU A 540 -22.75 21.63 -1.57
CA GLU A 540 -22.03 21.98 -0.33
C GLU A 540 -21.71 23.48 -0.28
N VAL A 541 -21.26 24.06 -1.40
CA VAL A 541 -21.06 25.51 -1.54
C VAL A 541 -22.37 26.26 -1.27
N TYR A 542 -23.48 25.82 -1.87
CA TYR A 542 -24.77 26.47 -1.65
C TYR A 542 -25.20 26.41 -0.18
N ASP A 543 -25.11 25.24 0.45
CA ASP A 543 -25.47 25.07 1.85
C ASP A 543 -24.60 25.91 2.78
N LYS A 544 -23.28 25.97 2.54
CA LYS A 544 -22.37 26.83 3.30
C LYS A 544 -22.76 28.30 3.21
N LEU A 545 -23.03 28.77 1.99
CA LEU A 545 -23.40 30.17 1.75
C LEU A 545 -24.79 30.50 2.31
N ARG A 546 -25.74 29.57 2.25
CA ARG A 546 -27.07 29.73 2.85
C ARG A 546 -27.00 29.80 4.37
N LEU A 547 -26.30 28.85 5.00
CA LEU A 547 -26.13 28.81 6.46
C LEU A 547 -25.35 30.02 6.99
N GLY A 548 -24.40 30.54 6.19
CA GLY A 548 -23.66 31.76 6.49
C GLY A 548 -24.44 33.06 6.27
N GLY A 549 -25.65 33.00 5.71
CA GLY A 549 -26.46 34.19 5.37
C GLY A 549 -26.00 34.94 4.12
N GLU A 550 -25.10 34.37 3.32
CA GLU A 550 -24.61 34.96 2.06
C GLU A 550 -25.58 34.74 0.88
N ILE A 551 -26.48 33.76 0.99
CA ILE A 551 -27.60 33.51 0.07
C ILE A 551 -28.86 33.33 0.90
N LEU A 552 -29.90 34.11 0.61
CA LEU A 552 -31.19 33.99 1.29
C LEU A 552 -32.24 33.33 0.39
N GLU A 553 -32.93 32.32 0.91
CA GLU A 553 -34.08 31.70 0.22
C GLU A 553 -35.36 32.50 0.41
N ILE A 554 -35.45 33.26 1.51
CA ILE A 554 -36.54 34.20 1.82
C ILE A 554 -35.89 35.40 2.52
N ILE A 555 -36.29 36.61 2.12
CA ILE A 555 -35.85 37.82 2.82
C ILE A 555 -36.83 38.12 3.95
N ALA A 556 -36.31 38.26 5.17
CA ALA A 556 -37.11 38.66 6.31
C ALA A 556 -37.65 40.09 6.11
N PRO A 557 -38.96 40.34 6.28
CA PRO A 557 -39.55 41.66 6.12
C PRO A 557 -38.84 42.76 6.93
N LEU A 558 -38.41 42.46 8.15
CA LEU A 558 -37.71 43.42 9.00
C LEU A 558 -36.38 43.89 8.40
N VAL A 559 -35.67 43.02 7.68
CA VAL A 559 -34.43 43.39 6.98
C VAL A 559 -34.74 44.38 5.85
N VAL A 560 -35.87 44.17 5.15
CA VAL A 560 -36.31 45.10 4.10
C VAL A 560 -36.59 46.49 4.68
N LYS A 561 -37.31 46.53 5.81
CA LYS A 561 -37.62 47.77 6.52
C LYS A 561 -36.35 48.50 6.97
N GLU A 562 -35.52 47.83 7.77
CA GLU A 562 -34.35 48.46 8.40
C GLU A 562 -33.28 48.87 7.38
N LYS A 563 -33.08 48.08 6.32
CA LYS A 563 -32.01 48.35 5.35
C LYS A 563 -32.40 49.35 4.26
N TYR A 564 -33.66 49.33 3.82
CA TYR A 564 -34.07 50.09 2.62
C TYR A 564 -35.08 51.22 2.89
N LEU A 565 -35.79 51.20 4.03
CA LEU A 565 -36.86 52.17 4.34
C LEU A 565 -36.64 52.98 5.63
N LYS A 566 -35.63 52.66 6.45
CA LYS A 566 -35.41 53.32 7.75
C LYS A 566 -35.35 54.85 7.67
N ASP A 567 -34.68 55.38 6.67
CA ASP A 567 -34.48 56.83 6.47
C ASP A 567 -35.13 57.33 5.17
N ARG A 568 -36.13 56.60 4.64
CA ARG A 568 -36.76 56.89 3.35
C ARG A 568 -38.27 56.68 3.41
N ASP A 569 -39.01 57.61 2.83
CA ASP A 569 -40.46 57.48 2.71
C ASP A 569 -40.87 56.36 1.74
N PHE A 570 -40.06 56.10 0.70
CA PHE A 570 -40.30 55.01 -0.24
C PHE A 570 -39.02 54.53 -0.96
N VAL A 571 -39.10 53.34 -1.57
CA VAL A 571 -38.06 52.77 -2.46
C VAL A 571 -38.72 51.99 -3.61
N SER A 572 -38.18 52.09 -4.83
CA SER A 572 -38.67 51.30 -5.97
C SER A 572 -38.36 49.81 -5.78
N THR A 573 -39.37 48.95 -5.95
CA THR A 573 -39.20 47.50 -5.87
C THR A 573 -38.30 47.00 -7.00
N LYS A 574 -38.47 47.53 -8.22
CA LYS A 574 -37.63 47.21 -9.37
C LYS A 574 -36.15 47.53 -9.11
N GLN A 575 -35.86 48.73 -8.58
CA GLN A 575 -34.49 49.12 -8.25
C GLN A 575 -33.90 48.27 -7.12
N LEU A 576 -34.73 47.89 -6.14
CA LEU A 576 -34.33 47.01 -5.04
C LEU A 576 -33.90 45.63 -5.55
N TYR A 577 -34.72 45.02 -6.41
CA TYR A 577 -34.40 43.75 -7.04
C TYR A 577 -33.14 43.84 -7.90
N ALA A 578 -33.03 44.88 -8.74
CA ALA A 578 -31.85 45.12 -9.57
C ALA A 578 -30.58 45.35 -8.73
N ALA A 579 -30.68 46.06 -7.60
CA ALA A 579 -29.55 46.28 -6.70
C ALA A 579 -29.01 44.97 -6.13
N GLY A 580 -29.91 44.03 -5.75
CA GLY A 580 -29.53 42.70 -5.27
C GLY A 580 -28.81 41.83 -6.31
N LEU A 581 -29.05 42.06 -7.60
CA LEU A 581 -28.37 41.37 -8.70
C LEU A 581 -27.07 42.06 -9.13
N ASN A 582 -27.03 43.40 -9.11
CA ASN A 582 -25.99 44.18 -9.80
C ASN A 582 -24.89 44.69 -8.88
N THR A 583 -25.16 44.77 -7.57
CA THR A 583 -24.30 45.47 -6.61
C THR A 583 -23.53 44.46 -5.76
N PRO A 584 -22.21 44.35 -5.93
CA PRO A 584 -21.36 43.56 -5.04
C PRO A 584 -21.57 43.91 -3.56
N GLY A 585 -21.74 42.90 -2.71
CA GLY A 585 -22.00 43.05 -1.28
C GLY A 585 -23.44 43.43 -0.90
N GLU A 586 -24.37 43.54 -1.86
CA GLU A 586 -25.81 43.58 -1.56
C GLU A 586 -26.37 42.18 -1.25
N ILE A 587 -27.59 42.15 -0.71
CA ILE A 587 -28.28 40.91 -0.36
C ILE A 587 -28.45 40.06 -1.63
N ARG A 588 -27.90 38.85 -1.60
CA ARG A 588 -28.04 37.85 -2.65
C ARG A 588 -29.15 36.88 -2.26
N VAL A 589 -30.01 36.58 -3.21
CA VAL A 589 -31.13 35.65 -3.03
C VAL A 589 -31.02 34.46 -3.96
N ALA A 590 -31.61 33.34 -3.54
CA ALA A 590 -31.68 32.13 -4.35
C ALA A 590 -32.54 32.31 -5.61
N SER A 591 -33.60 33.12 -5.52
CA SER A 591 -34.50 33.41 -6.65
C SER A 591 -35.28 34.72 -6.45
N LYS A 592 -35.93 35.20 -7.51
CA LYS A 592 -36.84 36.35 -7.47
C LYS A 592 -37.95 36.18 -6.43
N ASP A 593 -38.44 34.95 -6.23
CA ASP A 593 -39.50 34.64 -5.27
C ASP A 593 -39.12 34.94 -3.83
N ALA A 594 -37.82 34.94 -3.50
CA ALA A 594 -37.35 35.30 -2.16
C ALA A 594 -37.70 36.75 -1.80
N TRP A 595 -37.62 37.66 -2.77
CA TRP A 595 -38.05 39.05 -2.62
C TRP A 595 -39.57 39.17 -2.58
N VAL A 596 -40.29 38.47 -3.48
CA VAL A 596 -41.76 38.48 -3.53
C VAL A 596 -42.34 38.10 -2.18
N LYS A 597 -41.98 36.93 -1.65
CA LYS A 597 -42.49 36.41 -0.37
C LYS A 597 -42.15 37.34 0.79
N GLY A 598 -40.94 37.89 0.82
CA GLY A 598 -40.50 38.82 1.87
C GLY A 598 -41.28 40.14 1.85
N ILE A 599 -41.55 40.69 0.66
CA ILE A 599 -42.34 41.91 0.51
C ILE A 599 -43.81 41.65 0.86
N GLU A 600 -44.40 40.59 0.32
CA GLU A 600 -45.81 40.24 0.60
C GLU A 600 -46.07 40.06 2.09
N GLU A 601 -45.18 39.36 2.79
CA GLU A 601 -45.29 39.14 4.23
C GLU A 601 -45.12 40.45 5.01
N GLY A 602 -44.18 41.31 4.62
CA GLY A 602 -43.98 42.61 5.27
C GLY A 602 -45.17 43.56 5.14
N VAL A 603 -45.83 43.55 3.99
CA VAL A 603 -47.04 44.34 3.74
C VAL A 603 -48.23 43.80 4.54
N LYS A 604 -48.40 42.48 4.60
CA LYS A 604 -49.43 41.83 5.43
C LYS A 604 -49.26 42.13 6.91
N GLN A 605 -48.01 42.11 7.40
CA GLN A 605 -47.68 42.46 8.79
C GLN A 605 -47.77 43.96 9.08
N GLY A 606 -47.85 44.81 8.05
CA GLY A 606 -47.89 46.27 8.19
C GLY A 606 -46.56 46.89 8.60
N LEU A 607 -45.42 46.24 8.27
CA LEU A 607 -44.08 46.79 8.49
C LEU A 607 -43.72 47.90 7.51
N PHE A 608 -44.31 47.85 6.32
CA PHE A 608 -44.29 48.83 5.24
C PHE A 608 -45.51 48.56 4.32
N GLY A 609 -45.82 49.47 3.40
CA GLY A 609 -46.86 49.26 2.38
C GLY A 609 -46.30 49.03 0.99
N LEU A 610 -47.15 48.58 0.07
CA LEU A 610 -46.87 48.51 -1.36
C LEU A 610 -47.80 49.48 -2.10
N GLY A 611 -47.27 50.22 -3.06
CA GLY A 611 -48.02 51.22 -3.78
C GLY A 611 -47.37 51.63 -5.08
N GLU A 612 -47.83 52.76 -5.61
CA GLU A 612 -47.33 53.33 -6.86
C GLU A 612 -46.86 54.76 -6.65
N LEU A 613 -45.88 55.18 -7.45
CA LEU A 613 -45.43 56.56 -7.50
C LEU A 613 -46.27 57.34 -8.52
N GLU A 614 -47.15 58.24 -8.05
CA GLU A 614 -48.02 59.10 -8.88
C GLU A 614 -47.53 60.56 -8.76
N ASP A 615 -47.16 61.19 -9.87
CA ASP A 615 -46.67 62.58 -9.92
C ASP A 615 -45.54 62.90 -8.92
N GLY A 616 -44.67 61.91 -8.65
CA GLY A 616 -43.54 62.02 -7.71
C GLY A 616 -43.91 61.81 -6.24
N ASN A 617 -45.19 61.58 -5.94
CA ASN A 617 -45.67 61.32 -4.58
C ASN A 617 -46.00 59.82 -4.39
N PRO A 618 -45.60 59.21 -3.25
CA PRO A 618 -45.91 57.81 -2.98
C PRO A 618 -47.39 57.65 -2.65
N ARG A 619 -48.11 56.75 -3.33
CA ARG A 619 -49.51 56.41 -3.02
C ARG A 619 -49.63 54.96 -2.57
N CYS A 620 -49.97 54.76 -1.29
CA CYS A 620 -50.10 53.44 -0.69
C CYS A 620 -51.37 52.73 -1.17
N ARG A 621 -51.23 51.55 -1.79
CA ARG A 621 -52.34 50.73 -2.30
C ARG A 621 -52.65 49.56 -1.36
N PHE A 622 -51.61 48.95 -0.79
CA PHE A 622 -51.72 47.79 0.09
C PHE A 622 -50.97 48.05 1.40
N PHE A 623 -51.66 47.92 2.54
CA PHE A 623 -51.07 48.02 3.88
C PHE A 623 -51.90 47.23 4.89
N LYS A 624 -51.31 46.22 5.55
CA LYS A 624 -51.99 45.20 6.36
C LYS A 624 -53.00 44.35 5.56
N GLU A 625 -52.71 44.16 4.28
CA GLU A 625 -53.53 43.44 3.30
C GLU A 625 -52.60 42.60 2.42
N ALA A 626 -53.13 41.60 1.71
CA ALA A 626 -52.32 40.79 0.80
C ALA A 626 -52.04 41.57 -0.51
N PRO A 627 -50.77 41.89 -0.82
CA PRO A 627 -50.45 42.57 -2.08
C PRO A 627 -50.17 41.55 -3.20
N SER A 628 -50.00 42.07 -4.43
CA SER A 628 -49.38 41.35 -5.54
C SER A 628 -48.11 42.09 -5.95
N VAL A 629 -46.95 41.44 -5.83
CA VAL A 629 -45.65 42.07 -6.13
C VAL A 629 -45.23 41.72 -7.55
N SER A 630 -45.04 42.74 -8.38
CA SER A 630 -44.74 42.59 -9.80
C SER A 630 -43.35 43.11 -10.19
N PHE A 631 -42.77 44.02 -9.40
CA PHE A 631 -41.59 44.80 -9.73
C PHE A 631 -41.78 45.70 -10.96
N ALA A 632 -42.99 46.25 -11.14
CA ALA A 632 -43.28 47.24 -12.18
C ALA A 632 -42.51 48.56 -11.98
N GLU A 633 -42.39 49.37 -13.03
CA GLU A 633 -41.63 50.64 -12.99
C GLU A 633 -42.15 51.63 -11.94
N SER A 634 -43.47 51.72 -11.78
CA SER A 634 -44.12 52.60 -10.81
C SER A 634 -44.24 51.99 -9.41
N GLU A 635 -43.94 50.70 -9.24
CA GLU A 635 -44.16 49.98 -7.98
C GLU A 635 -43.10 50.35 -6.92
N ILE A 636 -43.56 50.74 -5.74
CA ILE A 636 -42.74 51.22 -4.63
C ILE A 636 -43.14 50.56 -3.31
N LEU A 637 -42.14 50.28 -2.46
CA LEU A 637 -42.35 50.05 -1.04
C LEU A 637 -42.41 51.41 -0.34
N ILE A 638 -43.34 51.55 0.62
CA ILE A 638 -43.62 52.81 1.30
C ILE A 638 -43.49 52.60 2.81
N SER A 639 -42.89 53.55 3.53
CA SER A 639 -42.75 53.48 4.98
C SER A 639 -44.11 53.37 5.68
N ASP A 640 -44.16 52.66 6.81
CA ASP A 640 -45.43 52.45 7.52
C ASP A 640 -46.06 53.75 8.02
N GLU A 641 -45.24 54.76 8.33
CA GLU A 641 -45.72 56.09 8.72
C GLU A 641 -46.51 56.78 7.61
N VAL A 642 -46.01 56.75 6.37
CA VAL A 642 -46.67 57.38 5.22
C VAL A 642 -47.98 56.67 4.91
N CYS A 643 -47.99 55.33 4.92
CA CYS A 643 -49.23 54.57 4.72
C CYS A 643 -50.28 54.81 5.81
N LYS A 644 -49.87 54.96 7.08
CA LYS A 644 -50.79 55.32 8.19
C LYS A 644 -51.41 56.69 7.96
N ARG A 645 -50.60 57.72 7.66
CA ARG A 645 -51.08 59.08 7.37
C ARG A 645 -52.08 59.11 6.21
N GLN A 646 -51.84 58.35 5.14
CA GLN A 646 -52.75 58.28 3.98
C GLN A 646 -54.07 57.57 4.29
N LYS A 647 -54.04 56.45 5.03
CA LYS A 647 -55.27 55.75 5.45
C LYS A 647 -56.10 56.59 6.44
N GLU A 648 -55.47 57.36 7.32
CA GLU A 648 -56.16 58.28 8.23
C GLU A 648 -56.83 59.44 7.50
N ALA A 649 -56.16 60.04 6.49
CA ALA A 649 -56.75 61.09 5.66
C ALA A 649 -57.98 60.62 4.85
N LEU A 650 -57.94 59.41 4.29
CA LEU A 650 -59.06 58.80 3.57
C LEU A 650 -60.26 58.51 4.49
N ASN A 651 -60.02 58.10 5.74
CA ASN A 651 -61.11 57.89 6.71
C ASN A 651 -61.79 59.21 7.14
N ILE A 652 -61.07 60.34 7.12
CA ILE A 652 -61.62 61.68 7.41
C ILE A 652 -62.47 62.21 6.25
N GLU A 653 -62.07 61.95 4.99
CA GLU A 653 -62.88 62.27 3.80
C GLU A 653 -64.17 61.45 3.71
N VAL A 654 -64.15 60.17 4.11
CA VAL A 654 -65.38 59.34 4.12
C VAL A 654 -66.36 59.76 5.23
N GLN A 655 -65.87 60.28 6.36
CA GLN A 655 -66.73 60.84 7.41
C GLN A 655 -67.40 62.16 7.03
N THR A 656 -66.80 62.97 6.15
CA THR A 656 -67.37 64.24 5.68
C THR A 656 -68.41 64.08 4.57
N ILE A 657 -68.45 62.93 3.88
CA ILE A 657 -69.41 62.64 2.79
C ILE A 657 -70.74 62.04 3.32
N HIS A 658 -70.80 61.58 4.58
CA HIS A 658 -71.97 60.91 5.14
C HIS A 658 -73.05 61.82 5.77
N GLU A 659 -72.91 63.17 5.75
CA GLU A 659 -73.93 64.10 6.29
C GLU A 659 -74.98 64.60 5.28
N SER A 660 -74.91 64.22 4.00
CA SER A 660 -75.88 64.68 2.99
C SER A 660 -76.38 63.54 2.11
N GLY A 661 -77.45 62.88 2.56
CA GLY A 661 -78.21 61.94 1.72
C GLY A 661 -79.04 60.92 2.51
N LYS A 662 -80.16 61.35 3.09
CA LYS A 662 -81.15 60.46 3.73
C LYS A 662 -82.13 59.88 2.69
N ALA A 663 -82.41 58.59 2.90
CA ALA A 663 -83.67 57.86 2.70
C ALA A 663 -84.10 57.43 1.28
N ILE A 664 -84.36 56.12 1.09
CA ILE A 664 -85.70 55.51 1.04
C ILE A 664 -85.60 53.97 1.23
N GLU A 665 -86.54 53.45 2.02
CA GLU A 665 -86.86 52.04 2.37
C GLU A 665 -87.28 51.22 1.12
N SER A 666 -87.35 49.87 1.03
CA SER A 666 -88.03 48.87 1.88
C SER A 666 -87.76 47.45 1.30
N VAL A 667 -87.38 46.44 2.11
CA VAL A 667 -88.18 45.30 2.66
C VAL A 667 -88.46 44.08 1.75
N SER A 668 -87.87 42.94 2.16
CA SER A 668 -88.32 41.52 2.19
C SER A 668 -88.93 40.81 0.97
N SER A 669 -88.48 39.56 0.72
CA SER A 669 -89.19 38.36 1.22
C SER A 669 -88.44 37.05 0.89
N ILE A 670 -88.82 36.03 1.67
CA ILE A 670 -88.21 34.73 1.95
C ILE A 670 -88.68 33.66 0.93
N GLU A 671 -87.74 32.78 0.53
CA GLU A 671 -87.75 31.30 0.24
C GLU A 671 -89.06 30.57 -0.17
N PRO A 672 -89.06 29.37 -0.84
CA PRO A 672 -88.13 28.25 -0.58
C PRO A 672 -87.81 27.20 -1.69
N SER A 673 -86.76 26.44 -1.41
CA SER A 673 -86.52 24.99 -1.63
C SER A 673 -86.95 24.25 -2.91
N SER A 674 -86.01 23.50 -3.51
CA SER A 674 -86.09 22.03 -3.55
C SER A 674 -84.74 21.32 -3.83
N THR A 675 -84.40 20.46 -2.87
CA THR A 675 -83.55 19.26 -2.76
C THR A 675 -83.64 18.23 -3.92
N ALA A 676 -82.76 17.24 -4.14
CA ALA A 676 -81.53 16.75 -3.49
C ALA A 676 -80.86 15.65 -4.35
N ILE A 677 -79.66 15.22 -3.92
CA ILE A 677 -78.92 13.92 -4.05
C ILE A 677 -77.47 14.26 -4.44
N GLU A 678 -76.37 13.92 -3.75
CA GLU A 678 -76.06 12.95 -2.69
C GLU A 678 -74.83 13.42 -1.88
N GLN A 679 -74.69 12.90 -0.66
CA GLN A 679 -73.69 13.20 0.38
C GLN A 679 -72.72 11.98 0.51
N PRO A 680 -71.60 11.99 1.29
CA PRO A 680 -71.66 12.21 2.73
C PRO A 680 -70.47 12.92 3.39
N SER A 681 -70.78 13.34 4.61
CA SER A 681 -69.94 13.92 5.65
C SER A 681 -68.76 13.04 6.07
N SER A 682 -67.64 13.68 6.44
CA SER A 682 -66.84 13.27 7.59
C SER A 682 -66.02 14.43 8.16
N GLN A 683 -66.34 14.74 9.42
CA GLN A 683 -65.43 15.10 10.51
C GLN A 683 -64.51 16.32 10.35
N GLN A 684 -64.83 17.34 11.16
CA GLN A 684 -63.85 18.25 11.74
C GLN A 684 -62.71 17.43 12.37
N VAL A 685 -61.50 17.56 11.82
CA VAL A 685 -60.30 17.21 12.58
C VAL A 685 -59.88 18.47 13.34
N ALA A 686 -60.25 18.51 14.62
CA ALA A 686 -59.62 19.37 15.59
C ALA A 686 -58.11 19.04 15.60
N VAL A 687 -57.28 19.96 15.11
CA VAL A 687 -55.84 19.88 15.38
C VAL A 687 -55.66 20.28 16.83
N LYS A 688 -55.58 19.27 17.72
CA LYS A 688 -55.16 19.42 19.11
C LYS A 688 -53.73 19.99 19.11
N GLY A 689 -53.59 21.29 19.24
CA GLY A 689 -52.34 21.95 19.58
C GLY A 689 -52.25 22.13 21.09
N HIS A 690 -51.09 21.86 21.67
CA HIS A 690 -50.82 22.17 23.07
C HIS A 690 -50.45 23.66 23.17
N GLU A 691 -51.28 24.46 23.83
CA GLU A 691 -50.99 25.87 24.15
C GLU A 691 -49.86 25.99 25.19
N GLU A 692 -49.68 24.93 25.99
CA GLU A 692 -48.62 24.77 26.98
C GLU A 692 -48.12 23.31 26.96
N ILE A 693 -46.79 23.12 26.99
CA ILE A 693 -46.13 21.82 26.91
C ILE A 693 -45.16 21.68 28.08
N GLU A 694 -45.42 20.72 28.97
CA GLU A 694 -44.50 20.33 30.04
C GLU A 694 -43.98 18.92 29.76
N LEU A 695 -42.66 18.79 29.56
CA LEU A 695 -42.02 17.53 29.18
C LEU A 695 -40.93 17.20 30.21
N ASN A 696 -41.15 16.13 30.97
CA ASN A 696 -40.20 15.57 31.92
C ASN A 696 -39.67 14.25 31.35
N PHE A 697 -38.38 14.17 31.04
CA PHE A 697 -37.74 12.99 30.46
C PHE A 697 -36.27 12.87 30.90
N GLU A 698 -35.79 11.63 31.05
CA GLU A 698 -34.40 11.33 31.37
C GLU A 698 -33.58 11.17 30.07
N VAL A 699 -32.39 11.78 30.01
CA VAL A 699 -31.57 11.81 28.80
C VAL A 699 -30.32 10.94 28.99
N PRO A 700 -30.10 9.90 28.16
CA PRO A 700 -28.88 9.10 28.21
C PRO A 700 -27.61 9.90 27.86
N THR A 701 -26.48 9.52 28.45
CA THR A 701 -25.18 10.17 28.22
C THR A 701 -24.80 10.18 26.74
N GLY A 702 -24.50 11.35 26.18
CA GLY A 702 -24.15 11.54 24.77
C GLY A 702 -25.29 11.94 23.83
N LYS A 703 -26.54 12.02 24.32
CA LYS A 703 -27.72 12.43 23.53
C LYS A 703 -28.18 13.88 23.77
N ALA A 704 -27.39 14.66 24.49
CA ALA A 704 -27.69 16.05 24.82
C ALA A 704 -27.85 16.96 23.58
N PHE A 705 -27.12 16.69 22.49
CA PHE A 705 -27.20 17.49 21.27
C PHE A 705 -28.55 17.33 20.54
N ASP A 706 -29.15 16.14 20.60
CA ASP A 706 -30.46 15.86 20.02
C ASP A 706 -31.56 16.64 20.76
N VAL A 707 -31.44 16.76 22.09
CA VAL A 707 -32.36 17.57 22.92
C VAL A 707 -32.21 19.06 22.64
N ALA A 708 -30.98 19.55 22.43
CA ALA A 708 -30.73 20.94 22.05
C ALA A 708 -31.39 21.31 20.71
N ARG A 709 -31.43 20.37 19.74
CA ARG A 709 -32.12 20.56 18.46
C ARG A 709 -33.63 20.71 18.65
N VAL A 710 -34.23 19.93 19.54
CA VAL A 710 -35.66 20.02 19.89
C VAL A 710 -35.96 21.33 20.62
N LEU A 711 -35.11 21.76 21.55
CA LEU A 711 -35.25 23.05 22.23
C LEU A 711 -35.19 24.23 21.25
N ASN A 712 -34.27 24.20 20.29
CA ASN A 712 -34.19 25.22 19.23
C ASN A 712 -35.45 25.23 18.36
N TYR A 713 -36.01 24.07 18.03
CA TYR A 713 -37.29 23.98 17.33
C TYR A 713 -38.43 24.58 18.18
N LEU A 714 -38.51 24.26 19.47
CA LEU A 714 -39.54 24.78 20.38
C LEU A 714 -39.43 26.31 20.55
N ARG A 715 -38.22 26.89 20.55
CA ARG A 715 -38.02 28.35 20.52
C ARG A 715 -38.58 29.04 19.27
N THR A 716 -38.71 28.33 18.15
CA THR A 716 -39.38 28.88 16.96
C THR A 716 -40.90 28.92 17.09
N LYS A 717 -41.46 28.27 18.12
CA LYS A 717 -42.91 28.09 18.31
C LYS A 717 -43.44 28.72 19.61
N PHE A 718 -42.63 28.79 20.67
CA PHE A 718 -43.03 29.30 21.99
C PHE A 718 -42.13 30.46 22.44
N SER A 719 -42.73 31.50 23.02
CA SER A 719 -42.05 32.74 23.43
C SER A 719 -41.29 32.63 24.76
N LYS A 720 -41.61 31.63 25.60
CA LYS A 720 -40.86 31.26 26.81
C LYS A 720 -40.62 29.75 26.82
N VAL A 721 -39.38 29.34 27.04
CA VAL A 721 -38.98 27.93 27.20
C VAL A 721 -38.15 27.84 28.48
N LYS A 722 -38.62 27.07 29.48
CA LYS A 722 -37.91 26.82 30.74
C LYS A 722 -37.25 25.44 30.65
N VAL A 723 -35.95 25.36 30.96
CA VAL A 723 -35.20 24.10 31.02
C VAL A 723 -34.83 23.84 32.48
N VAL A 724 -35.17 22.67 33.00
CA VAL A 724 -34.78 22.21 34.34
C VAL A 724 -33.73 21.13 34.18
N ILE A 725 -32.54 21.32 34.77
CA ILE A 725 -31.46 20.34 34.74
C ILE A 725 -31.44 19.63 36.11
N SER A 726 -31.70 18.33 36.11
CA SER A 726 -31.68 17.48 37.32
C SER A 726 -30.74 16.30 37.07
N ALA A 727 -29.65 16.21 37.84
CA ALA A 727 -28.75 15.06 37.84
C ALA A 727 -28.94 14.27 39.15
N LYS A 728 -29.16 12.96 39.04
CA LYS A 728 -29.35 12.02 40.17
C LYS A 728 -28.46 10.78 39.96
N ASP A 729 -28.19 10.03 41.02
CA ASP A 729 -27.41 8.78 41.00
C ASP A 729 -25.95 8.93 40.48
N GLY A 730 -25.27 10.00 40.90
CA GLY A 730 -23.84 10.25 40.68
C GLY A 730 -23.24 11.18 41.75
N GLN A 731 -21.92 11.40 41.73
CA GLN A 731 -21.24 12.37 42.59
C GLN A 731 -20.36 13.30 41.76
N ILE A 732 -20.31 14.57 42.14
CA ILE A 732 -19.40 15.59 41.63
C ILE A 732 -18.67 16.24 42.82
N SER A 733 -17.40 16.58 42.65
CA SER A 733 -16.66 17.31 43.66
C SER A 733 -17.15 18.77 43.74
N GLU A 734 -17.11 19.41 44.91
CA GLU A 734 -17.46 20.84 45.03
C GLU A 734 -16.63 21.71 44.09
N GLN A 735 -15.35 21.37 43.90
CA GLN A 735 -14.46 22.12 43.04
C GLN A 735 -14.83 22.00 41.56
N ASP A 736 -15.20 20.82 41.07
CA ASP A 736 -15.69 20.65 39.69
C ASP A 736 -17.04 21.34 39.48
N TYR A 737 -17.89 21.41 40.50
CA TYR A 737 -19.17 22.12 40.41
C TYR A 737 -18.96 23.65 40.29
N GLU A 738 -18.07 24.24 41.08
CA GLU A 738 -17.73 25.67 40.99
C GLU A 738 -17.02 25.99 39.66
N ASP A 739 -15.93 25.28 39.34
CA ASP A 739 -15.03 25.64 38.22
C ASP A 739 -15.62 25.26 36.85
N LYS A 740 -16.40 24.19 36.74
CA LYS A 740 -16.90 23.70 35.44
C LYS A 740 -18.38 23.93 35.21
N VAL A 741 -19.18 23.94 36.28
CA VAL A 741 -20.63 24.12 36.14
C VAL A 741 -20.99 25.58 36.34
N LYS A 742 -20.74 26.16 37.51
CA LYS A 742 -21.09 27.57 37.77
C LYS A 742 -20.35 28.54 36.87
N GLU A 743 -19.05 28.34 36.64
CA GLU A 743 -18.29 29.23 35.77
C GLU A 743 -18.76 29.17 34.30
N ALA A 744 -19.12 27.99 33.79
CA ALA A 744 -19.65 27.85 32.43
C ALA A 744 -20.99 28.59 32.25
N PHE A 745 -21.91 28.49 33.21
CA PHE A 745 -23.17 29.25 33.16
C PHE A 745 -22.95 30.76 33.30
N LYS A 746 -21.98 31.17 34.13
CA LYS A 746 -21.59 32.58 34.27
C LYS A 746 -21.00 33.16 32.99
N GLN A 747 -20.16 32.40 32.28
CA GLN A 747 -19.64 32.79 30.96
C GLN A 747 -20.75 32.91 29.90
N MET A 748 -21.83 32.13 30.05
CA MET A 748 -23.02 32.22 29.19
C MET A 748 -23.99 33.32 29.62
N GLY A 749 -23.68 34.09 30.68
CA GLY A 749 -24.51 35.19 31.19
C GLY A 749 -25.80 34.73 31.86
N ILE A 750 -25.85 33.50 32.37
CA ILE A 750 -27.02 32.91 33.01
C ILE A 750 -26.81 32.91 34.53
N ASP A 751 -27.73 33.53 35.26
CA ASP A 751 -27.71 33.55 36.72
C ASP A 751 -28.29 32.24 37.27
N ILE A 752 -27.51 31.53 38.07
CA ILE A 752 -27.95 30.30 38.75
C ILE A 752 -28.45 30.72 40.13
N GLY A 753 -29.76 30.68 40.36
CA GLY A 753 -30.32 30.78 41.71
C GLY A 753 -30.18 29.43 42.41
N ASP A 754 -29.57 29.42 43.60
CA ASP A 754 -29.45 28.23 44.46
C ASP A 754 -30.83 27.74 44.97
#